data_AF-A0A929F967-F1
#
_entry.id   AF-A0A929F967-F1
#
_cell.length_a   1.000
_cell.length_b   1.000
_cell.length_c   1.000
_cell.angle_alpha   90.00
_cell.angle_beta   90.00
_cell.angle_gamma   90.00
#
_symmetry.space_group_name_H-M   'P 1'
#
loop_
_entity.id
_entity.type
_entity.pdbx_description
1 polymer ?
#
loop_
_entity_poly.entity_id
_entity_poly.type
_entity_poly.pdbx_seq_one_letter_code
_entity_poly.pdbx_strand_id
1 'polypeptide(L)'
;MALIGLSLSLPAIAQPSIVPADGTQVEQNAADYSITGGQPSADGLNLFHGFDRFNLDQSEQATFVVPAGVAHVLGRISGGEASLINGQLQLVGSNADLFLLNPAGIIFGKEATLALPGDFLATTADSVLFDGGTFPALGSVDYASLVGQPTGLDFWVNAGGALVNSGNLEVAPGATLALVGSRVVNEGNLLSPGGSVTLAAVPEGHYVRLSAVGSVLAYDVAPQQLTSEIEPLDLPTLLTEPSVASATGLVVNPDGSLQLAGANIDAATGTTLSSGEVVGEAVQFLGEQVGLLDGQVVASGGGNIWVGGNQEGTGPLPNARAVYVAPTATVTADATGQGTGGNIIVWSEESSRIYGTVSARGGDQGGDGGFVETSSRGFLEVTQRPDVSAAFGNPGLWLLDPFDIEIRDNGGNNENLSAASPFTATGSVSVLDVDLLSEALSNGSVVVSTGSGGTESGNITLIDPLNYTASPGATLELLAAGNIVIEGAIAPAATATPLNLQLLADTDRQGNGVVTINGAINTAGGNLTVDGNGEQLTSAAGVSLLAGSNIQTNGGDVTLTGRHSNSPGVLVEDGVRIDTGGTGQISINGVSNTGIGVDLGDNLVTDSSLLTLDGRINNPTELAIQSAAPLVDNDVRLNAVGDIEVNYIETQAGIDITTTNFLRVTGSNAAGQSLLAPNSIRIRHGGNGQTPFVVGNASTNGTVGAIATDTSLTPVQSFSGSFSQGSISILTMGSNLTDCVDGCNDDLSDEDFSDGDLDEDNTLDDFFDDDVLDFEDSDEGTETDGELASDSSFEDGDSAEDADGEDDNGGDNEFGDDEFDDEEEEEFDDEDEEFEEDEEFGDEDVFFEILDDAEITSEELAAREQSISQEYSQYLGVRAERNLPLPEVQQKLSQVTVETGYVPGILYINFVPDTRPQAKQVLEISPENNLLELVLVTADKPPHRLLVDSTQADIQTAVAQLHRGVISQSLGRRYLRPAKRLHSSLIEPLEDILSKQGINHLAFVLPSGLRALPLAALHNGDSFLIERYSLGIMPSVGLTNIDYSDVRSAEVLAVGASTFPDQPDLPAVPLELKTIADTLWPGQFFLNESFTPEQVLANRQRGDYSILHLATHGEFRAGDPSNSYIQFWDQRVTLSQLPNLSLNDPPVDLLVLSACRTALGSREAELGFAGLAVQAGVKTAMASLWRVDDVGTAGLMTEFYAHLRDSTLRAEALRQAQLAMIRGDITVDAGELTWTGGRLTMPPALANETRLVLNHPFYWAAFTLIGSPW
;
A
#
# COMPACT_ATOMS: atom_id res chain seq x y z
N MET A 1 -36.17 21.72 74.89
CA MET A 1 -36.10 20.37 75.50
C MET A 1 -35.76 19.40 74.40
N ALA A 2 -34.77 18.54 74.67
CA ALA A 2 -33.98 17.77 73.71
C ALA A 2 -34.73 16.65 72.98
N LEU A 3 -34.26 16.27 71.79
CA LEU A 3 -33.69 14.94 71.60
C LEU A 3 -32.58 14.98 70.53
N ILE A 4 -31.47 14.35 70.88
CA ILE A 4 -30.21 14.23 70.17
C ILE A 4 -30.29 13.00 69.26
N GLY A 5 -29.95 13.15 67.98
CA GLY A 5 -29.60 12.04 67.09
C GLY A 5 -28.18 12.30 66.57
N LEU A 6 -27.20 11.61 67.15
CA LEU A 6 -25.83 11.55 66.61
C LEU A 6 -25.88 10.74 65.31
N SER A 7 -25.65 11.38 64.17
CA SER A 7 -25.13 10.71 62.97
C SER A 7 -23.61 10.79 63.03
N LEU A 8 -22.97 9.65 63.33
CA LEU A 8 -21.54 9.46 63.10
C LEU A 8 -21.33 9.46 61.58
N SER A 9 -20.87 10.58 61.02
CA SER A 9 -20.21 10.58 59.72
C SER A 9 -18.84 9.94 59.91
N LEU A 10 -18.68 8.70 59.41
CA LEU A 10 -17.36 8.17 59.14
C LEU A 10 -16.67 9.15 58.16
N PRO A 11 -15.44 9.62 58.41
CA PRO A 11 -14.70 10.33 57.39
C PRO A 11 -14.53 9.36 56.21
N ALA A 12 -14.99 9.77 55.03
CA ALA A 12 -14.60 9.10 53.80
C ALA A 12 -13.07 9.21 53.73
N ILE A 13 -12.39 8.06 53.81
CA ILE A 13 -10.96 7.99 53.54
C ILE A 13 -10.84 8.29 52.05
N ALA A 14 -10.26 9.45 51.71
CA ALA A 14 -9.91 9.76 50.33
C ALA A 14 -9.00 8.63 49.81
N GLN A 15 -9.37 8.03 48.69
CA GLN A 15 -8.51 7.04 48.05
C GLN A 15 -7.24 7.75 47.55
N PRO A 16 -6.06 7.13 47.67
CA PRO A 16 -4.79 7.73 47.24
C PRO A 16 -4.74 7.90 45.70
N SER A 17 -4.14 8.99 45.22
CA SER A 17 -4.02 9.31 43.78
C SER A 17 -3.09 8.36 43.03
N ILE A 18 -2.05 7.84 43.69
CA ILE A 18 -1.12 6.83 43.14
C ILE A 18 -1.12 5.59 44.05
N VAL A 19 -1.31 4.41 43.47
CA VAL A 19 -1.31 3.12 44.17
C VAL A 19 -0.19 2.25 43.57
N PRO A 20 0.89 1.95 44.32
CA PRO A 20 2.02 1.18 43.81
C PRO A 20 1.74 -0.33 43.73
N ALA A 21 2.37 -0.98 42.75
CA ALA A 21 2.41 -2.43 42.53
C ALA A 21 3.84 -2.88 42.16
N ASP A 22 4.05 -4.19 41.98
CA ASP A 22 5.28 -4.81 41.45
C ASP A 22 6.60 -4.39 42.12
N GLY A 23 6.58 -4.16 43.44
CA GLY A 23 7.77 -3.75 44.18
C GLY A 23 8.11 -2.25 44.07
N THR A 24 7.23 -1.46 43.47
CA THR A 24 7.27 0.01 43.52
C THR A 24 6.94 0.50 44.92
N GLN A 25 7.61 1.57 45.36
CA GLN A 25 7.36 2.22 46.64
C GLN A 25 6.99 3.67 46.38
N VAL A 26 5.89 4.12 47.00
CA VAL A 26 5.40 5.50 46.90
C VAL A 26 5.33 6.10 48.29
N GLU A 27 6.11 7.15 48.53
CA GLU A 27 6.04 7.95 49.76
C GLU A 27 5.41 9.32 49.45
N GLN A 28 4.21 9.54 49.97
CA GLN A 28 3.53 10.83 49.80
C GLN A 28 3.98 11.84 50.87
N ASN A 29 4.60 12.92 50.42
CA ASN A 29 5.02 14.05 51.23
C ASN A 29 4.27 15.33 50.80
N ALA A 30 3.18 15.63 51.48
CA ALA A 30 2.24 16.68 51.08
C ALA A 30 1.68 16.42 49.67
N ALA A 31 2.05 17.24 48.68
CA ALA A 31 1.60 17.11 47.30
C ALA A 31 2.62 16.40 46.39
N ASP A 32 3.76 15.97 46.94
CA ASP A 32 4.80 15.24 46.20
C ASP A 32 4.72 13.74 46.51
N TYR A 33 4.57 12.93 45.46
CA TYR A 33 4.63 11.47 45.51
C TYR A 33 6.03 11.03 45.08
N SER A 34 6.89 10.70 46.05
CA SER A 34 8.23 10.19 45.76
C SER A 34 8.16 8.70 45.42
N ILE A 35 8.54 8.35 44.19
CA ILE A 35 8.50 6.99 43.63
C ILE A 35 9.92 6.42 43.66
N THR A 36 10.08 5.31 44.37
CA THR A 36 11.36 4.59 44.56
C THR A 36 11.14 3.07 44.44
N GLY A 37 12.20 2.28 44.59
CA GLY A 37 12.11 0.81 44.44
C GLY A 37 12.07 0.40 42.96
N GLY A 38 11.16 -0.50 42.62
CA GLY A 38 11.06 -1.07 41.26
C GLY A 38 11.95 -2.30 41.05
N GLN A 39 11.83 -2.91 39.87
CA GLN A 39 12.58 -4.10 39.47
C GLN A 39 13.60 -3.72 38.38
N PRO A 40 14.90 -3.99 38.55
CA PRO A 40 15.90 -3.73 37.51
C PRO A 40 16.02 -4.90 36.52
N SER A 41 16.41 -4.60 35.29
CA SER A 41 16.90 -5.60 34.33
C SER A 41 18.25 -6.18 34.75
N ALA A 42 18.66 -7.31 34.14
CA ALA A 42 19.93 -7.96 34.46
C ALA A 42 21.17 -7.10 34.12
N ASP A 43 21.08 -6.24 33.11
CA ASP A 43 22.13 -5.28 32.73
C ASP A 43 22.07 -3.97 33.55
N GLY A 44 21.00 -3.75 34.34
CA GLY A 44 20.77 -2.57 35.14
C GLY A 44 20.42 -1.30 34.36
N LEU A 45 20.19 -1.40 33.03
CA LEU A 45 19.83 -0.27 32.18
C LEU A 45 18.35 0.10 32.29
N ASN A 46 17.48 -0.87 32.55
CA ASN A 46 16.03 -0.67 32.65
C ASN A 46 15.55 -0.77 34.10
N LEU A 47 14.72 0.18 34.53
CA LEU A 47 14.05 0.16 35.83
C LEU A 47 12.53 0.15 35.64
N PHE A 48 11.89 -0.94 36.09
CA PHE A 48 10.46 -1.16 35.91
C PHE A 48 9.67 -0.84 37.18
N HIS A 49 8.61 -0.05 37.01
CA HIS A 49 7.63 0.30 38.03
C HIS A 49 6.24 -0.19 37.62
N GLY A 50 5.47 -0.63 38.60
CA GLY A 50 4.07 -1.04 38.44
C GLY A 50 3.16 -0.23 39.34
N PHE A 51 1.95 0.05 38.85
CA PHE A 51 0.90 0.77 39.57
C PHE A 51 -0.45 0.11 39.31
N ASP A 52 -1.31 0.09 40.33
CA ASP A 52 -2.73 -0.24 40.14
C ASP A 52 -3.48 1.01 39.64
N ARG A 53 -3.12 2.18 40.16
CA ARG A 53 -3.70 3.48 39.78
C ARG A 53 -2.61 4.54 39.74
N PHE A 54 -2.68 5.45 38.76
CA PHE A 54 -1.74 6.55 38.62
C PHE A 54 -2.47 7.82 38.14
N ASN A 55 -2.87 8.68 39.09
CA ASN A 55 -3.51 9.98 38.85
C ASN A 55 -2.76 11.10 39.59
N LEU A 56 -2.87 12.32 39.08
CA LEU A 56 -2.32 13.54 39.69
C LEU A 56 -3.31 14.71 39.57
N ASP A 57 -3.61 15.38 40.67
CA ASP A 57 -4.36 16.66 40.69
C ASP A 57 -3.45 17.88 40.37
N GLN A 58 -4.06 19.06 40.13
CA GLN A 58 -3.40 20.33 39.74
C GLN A 58 -2.16 20.72 40.56
N SER A 59 -2.14 20.42 41.86
CA SER A 59 -1.03 20.79 42.74
C SER A 59 -0.10 19.64 43.08
N GLU A 60 -0.35 18.45 42.54
CA GLU A 60 0.40 17.24 42.85
C GLU A 60 1.55 17.04 41.86
N GLN A 61 2.64 16.41 42.33
CA GLN A 61 3.73 15.95 41.47
C GLN A 61 4.07 14.49 41.78
N ALA A 62 4.49 13.74 40.75
CA ALA A 62 5.10 12.43 40.90
C ALA A 62 6.60 12.52 40.57
N THR A 63 7.44 12.16 41.54
CA THR A 63 8.90 12.26 41.43
C THR A 63 9.54 10.89 41.41
N PHE A 64 9.97 10.42 40.23
CA PHE A 64 10.77 9.22 40.08
C PHE A 64 12.21 9.48 40.54
N VAL A 65 12.65 8.82 41.61
CA VAL A 65 14.02 8.91 42.11
C VAL A 65 14.82 7.71 41.60
N VAL A 66 15.63 7.96 40.59
CA VAL A 66 16.27 6.93 39.78
C VAL A 66 17.74 6.77 40.16
N PRO A 67 18.25 5.54 40.37
CA PRO A 67 19.67 5.30 40.58
C PRO A 67 20.53 5.73 39.39
N ALA A 68 21.78 6.12 39.66
CA ALA A 68 22.74 6.42 38.59
C ALA A 68 23.04 5.14 37.77
N GLY A 69 23.05 5.28 36.43
CA GLY A 69 23.33 4.19 35.50
C GLY A 69 22.11 3.58 34.81
N VAL A 70 20.90 3.87 35.30
CA VAL A 70 19.65 3.51 34.60
C VAL A 70 19.48 4.43 33.38
N ALA A 71 19.18 3.83 32.23
CA ALA A 71 18.90 4.50 30.96
C ALA A 71 17.41 4.68 30.71
N HIS A 72 16.56 3.72 31.11
CA HIS A 72 15.12 3.77 30.85
C HIS A 72 14.31 3.43 32.11
N VAL A 73 13.28 4.23 32.38
CA VAL A 73 12.29 3.99 33.43
C VAL A 73 10.97 3.65 32.77
N LEU A 74 10.41 2.48 33.07
CA LEU A 74 9.15 2.01 32.48
C LEU A 74 8.10 1.85 33.58
N GLY A 75 7.02 2.63 33.49
CA GLY A 75 5.87 2.54 34.40
C GLY A 75 4.66 1.90 33.72
N ARG A 76 4.15 0.80 34.28
CA ARG A 76 2.88 0.19 33.84
C ARG A 76 1.73 0.45 34.82
N ILE A 77 0.55 0.74 34.29
CA ILE A 77 -0.69 0.88 35.06
C ILE A 77 -1.60 -0.31 34.72
N SER A 78 -1.96 -1.09 35.74
CA SER A 78 -2.63 -2.39 35.57
C SER A 78 -4.02 -2.49 36.21
N GLY A 79 -4.49 -1.48 36.94
CA GLY A 79 -5.77 -1.52 37.65
C GLY A 79 -7.01 -1.19 36.82
N GLY A 80 -6.88 -1.10 35.48
CA GLY A 80 -8.01 -0.99 34.55
C GLY A 80 -8.67 0.39 34.43
N GLU A 81 -8.14 1.41 35.12
CA GLU A 81 -8.63 2.79 35.04
C GLU A 81 -7.69 3.67 34.19
N ALA A 82 -8.25 4.60 33.43
CA ALA A 82 -7.48 5.62 32.72
C ALA A 82 -6.72 6.54 33.69
N SER A 83 -5.51 6.94 33.31
CA SER A 83 -4.69 7.86 34.08
C SER A 83 -5.10 9.31 33.83
N LEU A 84 -5.59 10.02 34.85
CA LEU A 84 -5.77 11.47 34.80
C LEU A 84 -4.56 12.14 35.44
N ILE A 85 -3.70 12.71 34.58
CA ILE A 85 -2.47 13.40 34.98
C ILE A 85 -2.69 14.90 34.77
N ASN A 86 -3.10 15.60 35.82
CA ASN A 86 -3.28 17.05 35.80
C ASN A 86 -2.27 17.74 36.72
N GLY A 87 -1.04 17.22 36.83
CA GLY A 87 0.02 17.75 37.70
C GLY A 87 1.40 17.59 37.05
N GLN A 88 2.49 17.61 37.83
CA GLN A 88 3.84 17.50 37.28
C GLN A 88 4.40 16.07 37.35
N LEU A 89 4.96 15.57 36.23
CA LEU A 89 5.83 14.39 36.23
C LEU A 89 7.29 14.83 36.27
N GLN A 90 8.06 14.29 37.22
CA GLN A 90 9.46 14.65 37.41
C GLN A 90 10.33 13.40 37.56
N LEU A 91 11.54 13.44 36.99
CA LEU A 91 12.56 12.42 37.18
C LEU A 91 13.85 13.06 37.69
N VAL A 92 14.43 12.48 38.74
CA VAL A 92 15.68 12.94 39.37
C VAL A 92 16.64 11.79 39.63
N GLY A 93 17.96 12.08 39.60
CA GLY A 93 19.01 11.12 39.97
C GLY A 93 19.72 10.45 38.80
N SER A 94 19.13 10.46 37.60
CA SER A 94 19.73 10.03 36.33
C SER A 94 19.25 10.90 35.16
N ASN A 95 19.74 10.64 33.96
CA ASN A 95 19.22 11.22 32.70
C ASN A 95 18.38 10.19 31.94
N ALA A 96 17.65 9.34 32.67
CA ALA A 96 16.88 8.26 32.07
C ALA A 96 15.63 8.78 31.34
N ASP A 97 15.22 8.02 30.32
CA ASP A 97 13.95 8.20 29.62
C ASP A 97 12.79 7.67 30.46
N LEU A 98 11.58 8.18 30.23
CA LEU A 98 10.37 7.74 30.91
C LEU A 98 9.33 7.20 29.91
N PHE A 99 8.96 5.94 30.09
CA PHE A 99 7.88 5.27 29.38
C PHE A 99 6.70 5.08 30.34
N LEU A 100 5.51 5.50 29.92
CA LEU A 100 4.28 5.34 30.69
C LEU A 100 3.24 4.57 29.87
N LEU A 101 2.90 3.37 30.35
CA LEU A 101 2.04 2.40 29.68
C LEU A 101 0.71 2.27 30.43
N ASN A 102 -0.40 2.68 29.81
CA ASN A 102 -1.75 2.44 30.32
C ASN A 102 -2.75 2.15 29.19
N PRO A 103 -3.08 0.87 28.93
CA PRO A 103 -4.05 0.48 27.92
C PRO A 103 -5.46 1.04 28.15
N ALA A 104 -5.81 1.41 29.39
CA ALA A 104 -7.12 1.99 29.71
C ALA A 104 -7.23 3.48 29.29
N GLY A 105 -6.13 4.12 28.91
CA GLY A 105 -6.08 5.50 28.45
C GLY A 105 -5.29 6.43 29.36
N ILE A 106 -4.84 7.55 28.81
CA ILE A 106 -4.06 8.58 29.51
C ILE A 106 -4.59 9.95 29.13
N ILE A 107 -4.97 10.76 30.12
CA ILE A 107 -5.43 12.13 29.95
C ILE A 107 -4.46 13.07 30.67
N PHE A 108 -3.71 13.86 29.91
CA PHE A 108 -2.96 14.99 30.44
C PHE A 108 -3.86 16.22 30.49
N GLY A 109 -4.21 16.67 31.71
CA GLY A 109 -5.04 17.85 31.91
C GLY A 109 -4.29 19.16 31.61
N LYS A 110 -5.01 20.28 31.61
CA LYS A 110 -4.47 21.63 31.29
C LYS A 110 -3.28 22.08 32.13
N GLU A 111 -3.11 21.51 33.31
CA GLU A 111 -2.06 21.87 34.26
C GLU A 111 -0.92 20.84 34.27
N ALA A 112 -1.00 19.82 33.40
CA ALA A 112 0.03 18.81 33.24
C ALA A 112 1.33 19.42 32.70
N THR A 113 2.45 19.08 33.35
CA THR A 113 3.80 19.49 32.93
C THR A 113 4.81 18.37 33.12
N LEU A 114 5.88 18.40 32.34
CA LEU A 114 6.99 17.45 32.43
C LEU A 114 8.25 18.17 32.93
N ALA A 115 9.00 17.51 33.81
CA ALA A 115 10.32 17.92 34.28
C ALA A 115 11.25 16.71 34.15
N LEU A 116 11.51 16.31 32.91
CA LEU A 116 12.23 15.09 32.54
C LEU A 116 13.57 15.43 31.87
N PRO A 117 14.65 14.71 32.20
CA PRO A 117 15.99 14.96 31.65
C PRO A 117 16.26 14.28 30.30
N GLY A 118 15.45 13.30 29.90
CA GLY A 118 15.58 12.52 28.66
C GLY A 118 14.25 12.39 27.93
N ASP A 119 14.09 11.32 27.17
CA ASP A 119 12.94 11.09 26.29
C ASP A 119 11.68 10.73 27.08
N PHE A 120 10.51 11.02 26.50
CA PHE A 120 9.21 10.70 27.07
C PHE A 120 8.33 9.98 26.07
N LEU A 121 7.80 8.82 26.47
CA LEU A 121 6.83 8.06 25.71
C LEU A 121 5.62 7.76 26.61
N ALA A 122 4.45 8.25 26.22
CA ALA A 122 3.17 7.83 26.80
C ALA A 122 2.43 6.96 25.78
N THR A 123 1.94 5.81 26.24
CA THR A 123 1.30 4.86 25.34
C THR A 123 0.11 4.12 25.93
N THR A 124 -0.86 3.83 25.06
CA THR A 124 -2.02 2.96 25.36
C THR A 124 -1.85 1.56 24.76
N ALA A 125 -0.62 1.22 24.37
CA ALA A 125 -0.21 -0.13 24.01
C ALA A 125 -0.49 -1.11 25.16
N ASP A 126 -0.64 -2.37 24.82
CA ASP A 126 -0.76 -3.48 25.76
C ASP A 126 0.59 -3.93 26.29
N SER A 127 1.67 -3.74 25.51
CA SER A 127 3.02 -4.08 25.95
C SER A 127 4.09 -3.24 25.26
N VAL A 128 5.25 -3.15 25.91
CA VAL A 128 6.51 -2.65 25.33
C VAL A 128 7.39 -3.85 24.99
N LEU A 129 7.93 -3.88 23.78
CA LEU A 129 8.72 -5.00 23.26
C LEU A 129 10.22 -4.77 23.50
N PHE A 130 10.96 -5.85 23.73
CA PHE A 130 12.41 -5.93 23.81
C PHE A 130 12.89 -7.17 23.03
N ASP A 131 14.18 -7.21 22.66
CA ASP A 131 14.76 -8.39 21.99
C ASP A 131 14.65 -9.67 22.84
N GLY A 132 14.71 -9.51 24.18
CA GLY A 132 14.67 -10.62 25.14
C GLY A 132 13.28 -11.00 25.64
N GLY A 133 12.22 -10.27 25.27
CA GLY A 133 10.87 -10.52 25.75
C GLY A 133 9.95 -9.30 25.70
N THR A 134 8.82 -9.37 26.41
CA THR A 134 7.81 -8.30 26.43
C THR A 134 7.59 -7.78 27.85
N PHE A 135 7.38 -6.47 27.97
CA PHE A 135 6.88 -5.81 29.18
C PHE A 135 5.39 -5.51 29.03
N PRO A 136 4.50 -6.44 29.44
CA PRO A 136 3.06 -6.25 29.31
C PRO A 136 2.49 -5.36 30.43
N ALA A 137 1.41 -4.65 30.09
CA ALA A 137 0.61 -3.88 31.04
C ALA A 137 -0.03 -4.79 32.10
N LEU A 138 -0.39 -6.02 31.71
CA LEU A 138 -0.95 -7.05 32.58
C LEU A 138 -0.10 -8.32 32.63
N GLY A 139 -0.18 -9.03 33.75
CA GLY A 139 0.46 -10.33 33.93
C GLY A 139 1.88 -10.27 34.50
N SER A 140 2.49 -11.45 34.62
CA SER A 140 3.84 -11.62 35.16
C SER A 140 4.91 -11.18 34.17
N VAL A 141 5.99 -10.59 34.68
CA VAL A 141 7.12 -10.11 33.87
C VAL A 141 8.41 -10.78 34.35
N ASP A 142 9.20 -11.31 33.41
CA ASP A 142 10.59 -11.68 33.66
C ASP A 142 11.50 -10.47 33.43
N TYR A 143 11.59 -9.59 34.44
CA TYR A 143 12.36 -8.35 34.36
C TYR A 143 13.84 -8.56 34.00
N ALA A 144 14.43 -9.70 34.37
CA ALA A 144 15.85 -9.97 34.10
C ALA A 144 16.14 -10.16 32.60
N SER A 145 15.16 -10.67 31.84
CA SER A 145 15.27 -10.89 30.39
C SER A 145 15.12 -9.62 29.55
N LEU A 146 14.53 -8.57 30.11
CA LEU A 146 14.24 -7.31 29.42
C LEU A 146 15.46 -6.37 29.44
N VAL A 147 16.54 -6.80 28.79
CA VAL A 147 17.82 -6.08 28.66
C VAL A 147 17.85 -5.24 27.38
N GLY A 148 18.76 -4.25 27.34
CA GLY A 148 18.89 -3.35 26.19
C GLY A 148 17.75 -2.32 26.10
N GLN A 149 17.55 -1.78 24.90
CA GLN A 149 16.56 -0.72 24.66
C GLN A 149 15.19 -1.30 24.24
N PRO A 150 14.07 -0.61 24.51
CA PRO A 150 12.77 -0.95 23.94
C PRO A 150 12.80 -0.94 22.41
N THR A 151 12.23 -1.98 21.78
CA THR A 151 12.25 -2.19 20.32
C THR A 151 10.90 -2.00 19.64
N GLY A 152 9.80 -1.98 20.41
CA GLY A 152 8.47 -1.83 19.84
C GLY A 152 7.36 -1.63 20.85
N LEU A 153 6.16 -1.39 20.34
CA LEU A 153 4.91 -1.30 21.09
C LEU A 153 3.87 -2.24 20.49
N ASP A 154 3.04 -2.83 21.32
CA ASP A 154 2.03 -3.76 20.85
C ASP A 154 0.59 -3.34 21.20
N PHE A 155 -0.33 -3.42 20.23
CA PHE A 155 -1.74 -3.01 20.32
C PHE A 155 -2.69 -4.18 19.98
N TRP A 156 -2.74 -5.16 20.88
CA TRP A 156 -3.52 -6.39 20.77
C TRP A 156 -5.01 -6.23 21.12
N VAL A 157 -5.35 -5.39 22.10
CA VAL A 157 -6.68 -5.34 22.71
C VAL A 157 -7.60 -4.40 21.93
N ASN A 158 -8.83 -4.89 21.74
CA ASN A 158 -9.94 -4.23 21.07
C ASN A 158 -10.27 -2.89 21.77
N ALA A 159 -10.04 -1.77 21.07
CA ALA A 159 -10.17 -0.40 21.56
C ALA A 159 -9.33 -0.05 22.82
N GLY A 160 -8.00 0.04 22.66
CA GLY A 160 -7.16 0.76 23.62
C GLY A 160 -7.74 2.15 23.94
N GLY A 161 -7.61 2.58 25.19
CA GLY A 161 -8.09 3.87 25.66
C GLY A 161 -7.51 5.02 24.85
N ALA A 162 -8.19 6.16 24.86
CA ALA A 162 -7.66 7.35 24.19
C ALA A 162 -6.49 7.94 24.99
N LEU A 163 -5.52 8.47 24.26
CA LEU A 163 -4.48 9.32 24.77
C LEU A 163 -4.86 10.77 24.43
N VAL A 164 -5.17 11.55 25.45
CA VAL A 164 -5.59 12.96 25.31
C VAL A 164 -4.56 13.85 25.98
N ASN A 165 -4.04 14.85 25.27
CA ASN A 165 -3.24 15.91 25.85
C ASN A 165 -3.95 17.26 25.77
N SER A 166 -4.25 17.88 26.91
CA SER A 166 -4.68 19.28 27.01
C SER A 166 -3.66 20.16 27.76
N GLY A 167 -2.52 19.60 28.18
CA GLY A 167 -1.49 20.26 28.99
C GLY A 167 -0.33 20.85 28.18
N ASN A 168 0.74 21.27 28.88
CA ASN A 168 1.96 21.77 28.26
C ASN A 168 3.12 20.80 28.55
N LEU A 169 3.31 19.84 27.65
CA LEU A 169 4.32 18.79 27.79
C LEU A 169 5.59 19.22 27.07
N GLU A 170 6.67 19.40 27.83
CA GLU A 170 7.96 19.85 27.32
C GLU A 170 9.07 18.93 27.84
N VAL A 171 9.92 18.43 26.95
CA VAL A 171 11.10 17.63 27.28
C VAL A 171 12.38 18.44 27.12
N ALA A 172 13.50 17.91 27.61
CA ALA A 172 14.80 18.57 27.48
C ALA A 172 15.19 18.76 25.99
N PRO A 173 15.97 19.81 25.65
CA PRO A 173 16.41 20.02 24.27
C PRO A 173 17.15 18.79 23.70
N GLY A 174 16.80 18.40 22.47
CA GLY A 174 17.35 17.21 21.80
C GLY A 174 16.66 15.89 22.16
N ALA A 175 15.71 15.87 23.10
CA ALA A 175 14.99 14.66 23.50
C ALA A 175 13.81 14.34 22.57
N THR A 176 13.18 13.19 22.74
CA THR A 176 11.97 12.79 22.03
C THR A 176 10.75 12.85 22.92
N LEU A 177 9.64 13.37 22.39
CA LEU A 177 8.31 13.33 23.01
C LEU A 177 7.36 12.55 22.11
N ALA A 178 6.90 11.38 22.57
CA ALA A 178 6.00 10.52 21.80
C ALA A 178 4.70 10.21 22.55
N LEU A 179 3.58 10.42 21.87
CA LEU A 179 2.25 10.01 22.29
C LEU A 179 1.71 8.98 21.29
N VAL A 180 1.67 7.71 21.69
CA VAL A 180 1.30 6.59 20.80
C VAL A 180 0.14 5.82 21.40
N GLY A 181 -1.00 5.75 20.72
CA GLY A 181 -2.18 5.10 21.28
C GLY A 181 -3.11 4.55 20.22
N SER A 182 -4.18 3.84 20.60
CA SER A 182 -5.23 3.45 19.63
C SER A 182 -6.02 4.66 19.12
N ARG A 183 -6.04 5.77 19.90
CA ARG A 183 -6.62 7.08 19.57
C ARG A 183 -5.75 8.15 20.21
N VAL A 184 -5.35 9.17 19.46
CA VAL A 184 -4.52 10.26 19.97
C VAL A 184 -5.18 11.60 19.68
N VAL A 185 -5.41 12.39 20.73
CA VAL A 185 -5.97 13.73 20.62
C VAL A 185 -5.08 14.73 21.36
N ASN A 186 -4.58 15.74 20.66
CA ASN A 186 -3.77 16.81 21.22
C ASN A 186 -4.47 18.16 21.11
N GLU A 187 -4.91 18.71 22.24
CA GLU A 187 -5.41 20.07 22.41
C GLU A 187 -4.36 21.02 23.00
N GLY A 188 -3.33 20.47 23.65
CA GLY A 188 -2.30 21.19 24.37
C GLY A 188 -1.01 21.40 23.57
N ASN A 189 0.05 21.79 24.27
CA ASN A 189 1.36 22.05 23.67
C ASN A 189 2.27 20.83 23.85
N LEU A 190 3.00 20.49 22.79
CA LEU A 190 4.03 19.44 22.76
C LEU A 190 5.33 20.06 22.26
N LEU A 191 6.33 20.17 23.15
CA LEU A 191 7.56 20.92 22.88
C LEU A 191 8.78 20.01 23.07
N SER A 192 9.56 19.83 22.00
CA SER A 192 10.89 19.24 22.04
C SER A 192 11.91 20.07 21.23
N PRO A 193 12.48 21.13 21.81
CA PRO A 193 13.40 22.01 21.10
C PRO A 193 14.64 21.26 20.57
N GLY A 194 14.83 21.22 19.25
CA GLY A 194 15.95 20.50 18.62
C GLY A 194 15.90 18.98 18.76
N GLY A 195 14.75 18.43 19.15
CA GLY A 195 14.50 17.00 19.29
C GLY A 195 13.35 16.53 18.40
N SER A 196 12.65 15.47 18.77
CA SER A 196 11.53 14.94 17.95
C SER A 196 10.20 14.90 18.70
N VAL A 197 9.09 15.04 17.96
CA VAL A 197 7.73 14.90 18.48
C VAL A 197 6.92 13.95 17.60
N THR A 198 6.32 12.92 18.20
CA THR A 198 5.53 11.91 17.50
C THR A 198 4.14 11.78 18.11
N LEU A 199 3.10 11.89 17.27
CA LEU A 199 1.73 11.55 17.61
C LEU A 199 1.28 10.45 16.66
N ALA A 200 0.97 9.27 17.20
CA ALA A 200 0.64 8.11 16.37
C ALA A 200 -0.57 7.36 16.91
N ALA A 201 -1.62 7.28 16.09
CA ALA A 201 -2.78 6.44 16.35
C ALA A 201 -2.61 5.10 15.64
N VAL A 202 -2.56 4.01 16.39
CA VAL A 202 -2.29 2.67 15.86
C VAL A 202 -3.61 1.90 15.77
N PRO A 203 -4.04 1.47 14.57
CA PRO A 203 -5.22 0.62 14.42
C PRO A 203 -5.01 -0.76 15.08
N GLU A 204 -6.10 -1.41 15.45
CA GLU A 204 -6.07 -2.68 16.20
C GLU A 204 -5.32 -3.79 15.45
N GLY A 205 -4.65 -4.68 16.18
CA GLY A 205 -3.98 -5.86 15.60
C GLY A 205 -2.66 -5.55 14.89
N HIS A 206 -2.09 -4.37 15.13
CA HIS A 206 -0.77 -3.96 14.64
C HIS A 206 0.19 -3.81 15.81
N TYR A 207 1.47 -4.10 15.58
CA TYR A 207 2.53 -3.66 16.47
C TYR A 207 3.39 -2.62 15.75
N VAL A 208 4.00 -1.75 16.55
CA VAL A 208 4.82 -0.62 16.08
C VAL A 208 6.28 -0.94 16.36
N ARG A 209 7.12 -0.88 15.33
CA ARG A 209 8.59 -0.90 15.50
C ARG A 209 9.10 0.49 15.88
N LEU A 210 10.05 0.55 16.81
CA LEU A 210 10.71 1.79 17.23
C LEU A 210 12.15 1.84 16.68
N SER A 211 12.57 2.96 16.08
CA SER A 211 13.98 3.19 15.66
C SER A 211 14.86 3.71 16.79
N ALA A 212 14.26 4.59 17.58
CA ALA A 212 14.75 5.24 18.80
C ALA A 212 13.52 5.47 19.69
N VAL A 213 13.70 5.87 20.95
CA VAL A 213 12.59 6.04 21.90
C VAL A 213 11.48 6.90 21.29
N GLY A 214 10.31 6.30 21.04
CA GLY A 214 9.12 7.01 20.56
C GLY A 214 9.07 7.36 19.07
N SER A 215 10.11 7.08 18.29
CA SER A 215 10.08 7.27 16.83
C SER A 215 9.50 6.02 16.14
N VAL A 216 8.30 6.18 15.58
CA VAL A 216 7.54 5.09 14.93
C VAL A 216 8.16 4.81 13.57
N LEU A 217 8.55 3.56 13.32
CA LEU A 217 9.16 3.15 12.05
C LEU A 217 8.16 2.56 11.06
N ALA A 218 7.32 1.62 11.49
CA ALA A 218 6.41 0.88 10.63
C ALA A 218 5.31 0.20 11.45
N TYR A 219 4.16 -0.06 10.80
CA TYR A 219 3.20 -1.06 11.27
C TYR A 219 3.58 -2.41 10.69
N ASP A 220 3.60 -3.43 11.54
CA ASP A 220 3.87 -4.80 11.10
C ASP A 220 2.78 -5.73 11.65
N VAL A 221 2.52 -6.83 10.94
CA VAL A 221 1.49 -7.80 11.30
C VAL A 221 2.14 -8.83 12.22
N ALA A 222 1.71 -8.83 13.47
CA ALA A 222 2.22 -9.74 14.48
C ALA A 222 2.10 -11.23 14.10
N PRO A 223 3.18 -12.01 14.23
CA PRO A 223 3.09 -13.44 14.53
C PRO A 223 2.59 -13.65 15.99
N GLN A 224 1.96 -14.79 16.24
CA GLN A 224 1.06 -15.06 17.38
C GLN A 224 1.65 -14.91 18.81
N GLN A 225 0.73 -14.67 19.78
CA GLN A 225 0.60 -15.32 21.13
C GLN A 225 0.91 -14.49 22.42
N LEU A 226 -0.11 -14.01 23.18
CA LEU A 226 -0.37 -14.14 24.66
C LEU A 226 -1.43 -13.16 25.24
N THR A 227 -2.08 -13.58 26.33
CA THR A 227 -3.32 -13.14 27.02
C THR A 227 -3.26 -11.78 27.76
N SER A 228 -4.32 -10.96 27.85
CA SER A 228 -5.36 -11.04 28.91
C SER A 228 -6.34 -9.83 28.91
N GLU A 229 -7.45 -10.02 29.62
CA GLU A 229 -8.59 -9.13 29.96
C GLU A 229 -8.21 -7.72 30.45
N ILE A 230 -8.40 -6.69 29.61
CA ILE A 230 -8.94 -5.42 30.09
C ILE A 230 -10.19 -5.18 29.27
N GLU A 231 -11.37 -5.19 29.90
CA GLU A 231 -12.45 -4.34 29.41
C GLU A 231 -12.23 -2.98 30.08
N PRO A 232 -11.54 -2.02 29.41
CA PRO A 232 -11.35 -0.70 29.99
C PRO A 232 -12.73 -0.10 30.27
N LEU A 233 -12.90 0.57 31.41
CA LEU A 233 -14.10 1.33 31.67
C LEU A 233 -14.30 2.31 30.50
N ASP A 234 -15.46 2.28 29.88
CA ASP A 234 -15.78 3.07 28.68
C ASP A 234 -15.45 4.55 28.94
N LEU A 235 -14.40 5.06 28.28
CA LEU A 235 -13.87 6.41 28.40
C LEU A 235 -14.94 7.53 28.23
N PRO A 236 -15.97 7.39 27.37
CA PRO A 236 -17.21 8.17 27.39
C PRO A 236 -17.79 8.40 28.79
N THR A 237 -17.83 7.34 29.61
CA THR A 237 -18.34 7.39 30.98
C THR A 237 -17.46 8.23 31.90
N LEU A 238 -16.13 8.11 31.79
CA LEU A 238 -15.13 8.90 32.54
C LEU A 238 -15.14 10.38 32.13
N LEU A 239 -15.30 10.68 30.85
CA LEU A 239 -15.37 12.05 30.32
C LEU A 239 -16.70 12.77 30.67
N THR A 240 -17.74 12.03 31.03
CA THR A 240 -19.00 12.60 31.56
C THR A 240 -18.93 12.98 33.04
N GLU A 241 -17.85 12.64 33.75
CA GLU A 241 -17.63 13.12 35.11
C GLU A 241 -17.32 14.64 35.13
N PRO A 242 -17.94 15.44 36.03
CA PRO A 242 -17.77 16.89 36.07
C PRO A 242 -16.32 17.39 36.25
N SER A 243 -15.45 16.57 36.85
CA SER A 243 -14.02 16.83 37.03
C SER A 243 -13.25 16.76 35.71
N VAL A 244 -13.55 15.77 34.85
CA VAL A 244 -12.86 15.52 33.58
C VAL A 244 -13.37 16.45 32.46
N ALA A 245 -14.68 16.74 32.43
CA ALA A 245 -15.28 17.74 31.53
C ALA A 245 -14.77 19.18 31.76
N SER A 246 -14.15 19.45 32.91
CA SER A 246 -13.50 20.73 33.19
C SER A 246 -12.02 20.78 32.75
N ALA A 247 -11.40 19.61 32.60
CA ALA A 247 -9.98 19.43 32.32
C ALA A 247 -9.66 19.31 30.81
N THR A 248 -10.64 18.97 29.96
CA THR A 248 -10.50 18.78 28.51
C THR A 248 -11.53 19.62 27.71
N GLY A 249 -11.34 19.78 26.40
CA GLY A 249 -12.30 20.36 25.46
C GLY A 249 -13.19 19.33 24.74
N LEU A 250 -13.23 18.07 25.19
CA LEU A 250 -13.92 16.98 24.49
C LEU A 250 -15.41 16.87 24.89
N VAL A 251 -16.27 16.61 23.91
CA VAL A 251 -17.70 16.31 24.07
C VAL A 251 -17.91 14.83 23.78
N VAL A 252 -18.50 14.12 24.74
CA VAL A 252 -18.96 12.75 24.56
C VAL A 252 -20.39 12.80 24.04
N ASN A 253 -20.64 12.18 22.89
CA ASN A 253 -21.97 12.07 22.34
C ASN A 253 -22.79 10.96 23.04
N PRO A 254 -24.13 11.02 22.96
CA PRO A 254 -25.01 9.99 23.53
C PRO A 254 -24.82 8.57 22.99
N ASP A 255 -24.10 8.42 21.87
CA ASP A 255 -23.74 7.16 21.22
C ASP A 255 -22.34 6.64 21.62
N GLY A 256 -21.63 7.35 22.51
CA GLY A 256 -20.28 7.00 22.96
C GLY A 256 -19.15 7.55 22.07
N SER A 257 -19.44 8.30 21.01
CA SER A 257 -18.38 8.92 20.20
C SER A 257 -17.74 10.12 20.92
N LEU A 258 -16.43 10.32 20.72
CA LEU A 258 -15.66 11.45 21.24
C LEU A 258 -15.51 12.51 20.16
N GLN A 259 -16.01 13.72 20.42
CA GLN A 259 -15.87 14.88 19.55
C GLN A 259 -15.04 15.98 20.20
N LEU A 260 -14.27 16.69 19.40
CA LEU A 260 -13.62 17.93 19.82
C LEU A 260 -14.65 19.07 19.89
N ALA A 261 -14.72 19.83 21.00
CA ALA A 261 -15.65 20.97 21.08
C ALA A 261 -15.29 22.04 20.04
N GLY A 262 -16.02 22.07 18.92
CA GLY A 262 -15.84 23.04 17.83
C GLY A 262 -15.57 22.41 16.46
N ALA A 263 -15.26 21.11 16.39
CA ALA A 263 -15.13 20.35 15.15
C ALA A 263 -16.01 19.09 15.23
N ASN A 264 -16.97 18.95 14.32
CA ASN A 264 -17.85 17.76 14.23
C ASN A 264 -17.06 16.58 13.63
N ILE A 265 -16.01 16.12 14.31
CA ILE A 265 -15.13 15.04 13.86
C ILE A 265 -15.08 13.98 14.96
N ASP A 266 -15.52 12.77 14.64
CA ASP A 266 -15.47 11.64 15.56
C ASP A 266 -14.04 11.10 15.63
N ALA A 267 -13.47 11.00 16.84
CA ALA A 267 -12.16 10.41 17.08
C ALA A 267 -12.26 8.87 17.16
N ALA A 268 -12.43 8.22 16.02
CA ALA A 268 -12.48 6.75 15.92
C ALA A 268 -11.11 6.11 16.23
N THR A 269 -11.07 4.78 16.43
CA THR A 269 -9.79 4.04 16.51
C THR A 269 -8.95 4.30 15.26
N GLY A 270 -7.62 4.39 15.42
CA GLY A 270 -6.71 4.74 14.32
C GLY A 270 -6.70 6.23 13.95
N THR A 271 -7.37 7.10 14.72
CA THR A 271 -7.42 8.54 14.44
C THR A 271 -6.46 9.34 15.32
N THR A 272 -5.65 10.19 14.69
CA THR A 272 -4.82 11.23 15.33
C THR A 272 -5.41 12.61 15.04
N LEU A 273 -5.78 13.36 16.08
CA LEU A 273 -6.26 14.75 15.97
C LEU A 273 -5.35 15.70 16.74
N SER A 274 -5.03 16.85 16.16
CA SER A 274 -4.26 17.91 16.84
C SER A 274 -4.85 19.30 16.59
N SER A 275 -4.93 20.11 17.64
CA SER A 275 -5.36 21.51 17.61
C SER A 275 -4.43 22.46 18.39
N GLY A 276 -3.36 21.94 19.03
CA GLY A 276 -2.43 22.71 19.84
C GLY A 276 -1.07 22.96 19.17
N GLU A 277 -0.14 23.58 19.89
CA GLU A 277 1.22 23.88 19.38
C GLU A 277 2.11 22.64 19.48
N VAL A 278 2.75 22.25 18.38
CA VAL A 278 3.67 21.11 18.31
C VAL A 278 5.00 21.59 17.73
N VAL A 279 6.07 21.54 18.52
CA VAL A 279 7.39 22.04 18.12
C VAL A 279 8.45 20.96 18.29
N GLY A 280 9.15 20.63 17.21
CA GLY A 280 10.27 19.70 17.17
C GLY A 280 11.30 20.12 16.12
N GLU A 281 12.37 19.36 15.92
CA GLU A 281 13.18 19.36 14.68
C GLU A 281 12.62 18.31 13.70
N ALA A 282 12.14 17.18 14.21
CA ALA A 282 11.38 16.17 13.47
C ALA A 282 9.98 16.01 14.09
N VAL A 283 8.92 16.14 13.30
CA VAL A 283 7.53 16.04 13.79
C VAL A 283 6.73 15.04 12.96
N GLN A 284 6.06 14.10 13.62
CA GLN A 284 5.29 13.03 12.97
C GLN A 284 3.85 12.98 13.47
N PHE A 285 2.89 12.94 12.55
CA PHE A 285 1.48 12.65 12.80
C PHE A 285 1.06 11.43 11.98
N LEU A 286 0.76 10.32 12.65
CA LEU A 286 0.52 9.02 12.02
C LEU A 286 -0.83 8.43 12.46
N GLY A 287 -1.46 7.63 11.60
CA GLY A 287 -2.69 6.88 11.87
C GLY A 287 -3.50 6.66 10.61
N GLU A 288 -4.58 5.87 10.67
CA GLU A 288 -5.49 5.69 9.53
C GLU A 288 -6.17 7.00 9.12
N GLN A 289 -6.46 7.88 10.08
CA GLN A 289 -7.01 9.21 9.85
C GLN A 289 -6.20 10.24 10.63
N VAL A 290 -5.72 11.29 9.96
CA VAL A 290 -4.91 12.34 10.59
C VAL A 290 -5.54 13.71 10.35
N GLY A 291 -5.95 14.39 11.43
CA GLY A 291 -6.58 15.70 11.39
C GLY A 291 -5.78 16.77 12.13
N LEU A 292 -5.31 17.80 11.41
CA LEU A 292 -4.76 19.03 11.97
C LEU A 292 -5.85 20.10 11.93
N LEU A 293 -6.47 20.35 13.09
CA LEU A 293 -7.74 21.09 13.18
C LEU A 293 -7.55 22.58 13.52
N ASP A 294 -6.51 22.89 14.28
CA ASP A 294 -6.10 24.24 14.64
C ASP A 294 -4.62 24.22 15.10
N GLY A 295 -4.07 25.39 15.45
CA GLY A 295 -2.75 25.47 16.08
C GLY A 295 -1.57 25.47 15.10
N GLN A 296 -0.35 25.40 15.65
CA GLN A 296 0.89 25.51 14.89
C GLN A 296 1.73 24.26 15.04
N VAL A 297 2.11 23.66 13.91
CA VAL A 297 3.12 22.61 13.83
C VAL A 297 4.41 23.22 13.30
N VAL A 298 5.49 23.15 14.07
CA VAL A 298 6.75 23.81 13.77
C VAL A 298 7.91 22.80 13.82
N ALA A 299 8.58 22.62 12.68
CA ALA A 299 9.89 22.00 12.60
C ALA A 299 10.97 23.10 12.64
N SER A 300 11.74 23.12 13.72
CA SER A 300 12.74 24.13 14.04
C SER A 300 13.92 24.04 13.07
N GLY A 301 14.39 25.18 12.57
CA GLY A 301 15.66 25.28 11.85
C GLY A 301 15.67 24.68 10.44
N GLY A 302 14.50 24.51 9.80
CA GLY A 302 14.42 23.77 8.53
C GLY A 302 14.33 22.25 8.70
N GLY A 303 13.68 21.80 9.77
CA GLY A 303 13.52 20.38 10.08
C GLY A 303 12.48 19.65 9.22
N ASN A 304 12.00 18.49 9.69
CA ASN A 304 11.12 17.61 8.91
C ASN A 304 9.73 17.44 9.57
N ILE A 305 8.67 17.43 8.77
CA ILE A 305 7.29 17.18 9.20
C ILE A 305 6.66 16.11 8.32
N TRP A 306 6.12 15.06 8.93
CA TRP A 306 5.35 14.02 8.26
C TRP A 306 3.93 13.98 8.79
N VAL A 307 2.95 14.15 7.92
CA VAL A 307 1.53 14.09 8.22
C VAL A 307 0.91 13.01 7.34
N GLY A 308 0.60 11.88 7.95
CA GLY A 308 -0.06 10.75 7.29
C GLY A 308 0.86 9.77 6.56
N GLY A 309 2.12 10.08 6.29
CA GLY A 309 3.02 9.09 5.67
C GLY A 309 4.35 9.67 5.20
N ASN A 310 5.08 8.85 4.45
CA ASN A 310 6.29 9.28 3.74
C ASN A 310 5.96 9.93 2.39
N GLN A 311 7.01 10.43 1.73
CA GLN A 311 6.90 11.02 0.41
C GLN A 311 6.32 10.02 -0.59
N GLU A 312 5.31 10.45 -1.35
CA GLU A 312 4.57 9.61 -2.32
C GLU A 312 3.99 8.31 -1.70
N GLY A 313 3.88 8.25 -0.37
CA GLY A 313 3.47 7.05 0.37
C GLY A 313 4.49 5.92 0.35
N THR A 314 5.76 6.21 0.03
CA THR A 314 6.84 5.20 -0.08
C THR A 314 7.74 5.19 1.15
N GLY A 315 8.02 4.01 1.70
CA GLY A 315 8.95 3.88 2.83
C GLY A 315 8.32 3.25 4.08
N PRO A 316 8.98 3.36 5.24
CA PRO A 316 8.64 2.54 6.40
C PRO A 316 7.46 3.12 7.20
N LEU A 317 7.33 4.45 7.32
CA LEU A 317 6.23 5.08 8.05
C LEU A 317 4.87 4.60 7.53
N PRO A 318 3.91 4.34 8.43
CA PRO A 318 2.58 3.92 8.04
C PRO A 318 1.82 5.03 7.31
N ASN A 319 1.09 4.61 6.29
CA ASN A 319 0.30 5.47 5.43
C ASN A 319 -1.12 5.65 5.96
N ALA A 320 -1.56 6.90 6.06
CA ALA A 320 -2.90 7.29 6.42
C ALA A 320 -3.85 7.02 5.27
N ARG A 321 -5.04 6.56 5.60
CA ARG A 321 -6.14 6.45 4.64
C ARG A 321 -6.64 7.84 4.24
N ALA A 322 -6.74 8.77 5.20
CA ALA A 322 -7.18 10.13 4.94
C ALA A 322 -6.48 11.17 5.82
N VAL A 323 -6.19 12.33 5.24
CA VAL A 323 -5.60 13.49 5.94
C VAL A 323 -6.48 14.72 5.77
N TYR A 324 -6.64 15.48 6.86
CA TYR A 324 -7.35 16.76 6.87
C TYR A 324 -6.52 17.84 7.56
N VAL A 325 -6.22 18.94 6.85
CA VAL A 325 -5.56 20.13 7.40
C VAL A 325 -6.52 21.30 7.31
N ALA A 326 -7.06 21.71 8.45
CA ALA A 326 -8.08 22.74 8.55
C ALA A 326 -7.54 24.14 8.18
N PRO A 327 -8.42 25.09 7.78
CA PRO A 327 -8.00 26.43 7.35
C PRO A 327 -7.24 27.25 8.39
N THR A 328 -7.37 26.95 9.68
CA THR A 328 -6.70 27.68 10.76
C THR A 328 -5.40 27.03 11.21
N ALA A 329 -5.13 25.79 10.79
CA ALA A 329 -3.89 25.09 11.10
C ALA A 329 -2.72 25.65 10.27
N THR A 330 -1.54 25.73 10.88
CA THR A 330 -0.30 26.11 10.18
C THR A 330 0.76 25.04 10.36
N VAL A 331 1.43 24.65 9.27
CA VAL A 331 2.51 23.66 9.25
C VAL A 331 3.77 24.33 8.70
N THR A 332 4.79 24.51 9.52
CA THR A 332 5.96 25.32 9.17
C THR A 332 7.28 24.60 9.45
N ALA A 333 8.14 24.53 8.45
CA ALA A 333 9.52 24.07 8.52
C ALA A 333 10.46 25.17 8.00
N ASP A 334 10.18 26.43 8.35
CA ASP A 334 10.98 27.58 7.93
C ASP A 334 12.36 27.53 8.59
N ALA A 335 13.40 27.84 7.81
CA ALA A 335 14.72 28.11 8.35
C ALA A 335 14.84 29.53 8.93
N THR A 336 15.70 29.69 9.92
CA THR A 336 16.03 31.00 10.51
C THR A 336 17.52 31.29 10.34
N GLY A 337 17.91 32.54 10.06
CA GLY A 337 19.31 32.89 9.86
C GLY A 337 19.83 32.41 8.51
N GLN A 338 20.94 31.67 8.51
CA GLN A 338 21.48 31.03 7.31
C GLN A 338 21.11 29.54 7.32
N GLY A 339 20.06 29.16 6.61
CA GLY A 339 19.58 27.78 6.57
C GLY A 339 18.58 27.55 5.44
N THR A 340 18.53 26.32 4.96
CA THR A 340 17.59 25.89 3.92
C THR A 340 16.26 25.51 4.56
N GLY A 341 15.15 25.87 3.91
CA GLY A 341 13.82 25.45 4.35
C GLY A 341 13.73 23.92 4.46
N GLY A 342 12.90 23.43 5.37
CA GLY A 342 12.80 22.01 5.68
C GLY A 342 11.92 21.21 4.73
N ASN A 343 11.60 19.98 5.12
CA ASN A 343 10.75 19.07 4.35
C ASN A 343 9.40 18.88 5.04
N ILE A 344 8.31 19.07 4.31
CA ILE A 344 6.95 18.85 4.81
C ILE A 344 6.23 17.88 3.88
N ILE A 345 5.79 16.74 4.41
CA ILE A 345 5.04 15.73 3.67
C ILE A 345 3.64 15.64 4.28
N VAL A 346 2.61 15.86 3.45
CA VAL A 346 1.21 15.67 3.80
C VAL A 346 0.60 14.70 2.78
N TRP A 347 0.38 13.45 3.20
CA TRP A 347 0.09 12.35 2.27
C TRP A 347 -0.98 11.37 2.79
N SER A 348 -1.80 10.82 1.90
CA SER A 348 -2.77 9.77 2.23
C SER A 348 -3.12 8.84 1.06
N GLU A 349 -3.65 7.65 1.35
CA GLU A 349 -4.06 6.65 0.36
C GLU A 349 -5.37 7.00 -0.36
N GLU A 350 -6.39 7.50 0.34
CA GLU A 350 -7.72 7.71 -0.23
C GLU A 350 -8.10 9.19 -0.39
N SER A 351 -7.79 10.04 0.59
CA SER A 351 -8.19 11.45 0.53
C SER A 351 -7.34 12.40 1.37
N SER A 352 -6.76 13.41 0.72
CA SER A 352 -6.09 14.53 1.38
C SER A 352 -6.83 15.84 1.11
N ARG A 353 -7.27 16.50 2.19
CA ARG A 353 -7.92 17.82 2.14
C ARG A 353 -7.11 18.84 2.91
N ILE A 354 -6.51 19.78 2.20
CA ILE A 354 -5.47 20.65 2.73
C ILE A 354 -5.88 22.10 2.51
N TYR A 355 -6.36 22.72 3.58
CA TYR A 355 -6.88 24.09 3.59
C TYR A 355 -6.05 25.05 4.42
N GLY A 356 -5.20 24.53 5.32
CA GLY A 356 -4.31 25.31 6.18
C GLY A 356 -3.10 25.89 5.45
N THR A 357 -2.29 26.65 6.18
CA THR A 357 -1.07 27.27 5.66
C THR A 357 0.11 26.33 5.81
N VAL A 358 0.90 26.15 4.75
CA VAL A 358 2.14 25.36 4.76
C VAL A 358 3.32 26.23 4.34
N SER A 359 4.47 26.14 5.03
CA SER A 359 5.64 26.99 4.78
C SER A 359 6.95 26.26 5.05
N ALA A 360 7.88 26.31 4.11
CA ALA A 360 9.24 25.77 4.21
C ALA A 360 10.24 26.74 3.57
N ARG A 361 10.30 27.97 4.10
CA ARG A 361 11.12 29.05 3.52
C ARG A 361 12.59 28.95 3.88
N GLY A 362 13.43 29.43 2.97
CA GLY A 362 14.84 29.66 3.24
C GLY A 362 15.07 30.78 4.26
N GLY A 363 16.21 30.73 4.93
CA GLY A 363 16.57 31.63 6.01
C GLY A 363 16.65 33.11 5.61
N ASP A 364 16.33 34.00 6.55
CA ASP A 364 16.30 35.45 6.37
C ASP A 364 17.69 36.11 6.23
N GLN A 365 18.77 35.33 6.34
CA GLN A 365 20.15 35.77 6.12
C GLN A 365 20.89 34.92 5.06
N GLY A 366 20.22 33.95 4.44
CA GLY A 366 20.82 33.01 3.49
C GLY A 366 20.16 31.62 3.51
N GLY A 367 20.28 30.86 2.42
CA GLY A 367 19.76 29.50 2.27
C GLY A 367 18.63 29.39 1.26
N ASP A 368 18.38 28.16 0.81
CA ASP A 368 17.41 27.84 -0.24
C ASP A 368 16.02 27.52 0.35
N GLY A 369 14.99 27.49 -0.48
CA GLY A 369 13.66 27.05 -0.10
C GLY A 369 13.62 25.54 0.10
N GLY A 370 12.67 25.08 0.90
CA GLY A 370 12.50 23.68 1.24
C GLY A 370 11.62 22.89 0.28
N PHE A 371 11.30 21.67 0.66
CA PHE A 371 10.43 20.77 -0.08
C PHE A 371 9.08 20.63 0.62
N VAL A 372 7.99 20.71 -0.15
CA VAL A 372 6.64 20.44 0.35
C VAL A 372 5.90 19.50 -0.57
N GLU A 373 5.34 18.43 -0.01
CA GLU A 373 4.38 17.57 -0.69
C GLU A 373 2.99 17.71 -0.06
N THR A 374 1.98 17.91 -0.91
CA THR A 374 0.57 17.85 -0.53
C THR A 374 -0.18 16.94 -1.52
N SER A 375 -0.24 15.66 -1.20
CA SER A 375 -0.69 14.62 -2.14
C SER A 375 -1.70 13.68 -1.50
N SER A 376 -2.39 12.93 -2.34
CA SER A 376 -3.13 11.74 -1.95
C SER A 376 -3.06 10.78 -3.12
N ARG A 377 -2.83 9.48 -2.89
CA ARG A 377 -2.96 8.51 -3.98
C ARG A 377 -4.37 8.56 -4.60
N GLY A 378 -5.40 8.82 -3.80
CA GLY A 378 -6.78 9.02 -4.24
C GLY A 378 -7.14 10.47 -4.54
N PHE A 379 -8.08 11.02 -3.77
CA PHE A 379 -8.67 12.35 -4.00
C PHE A 379 -7.90 13.45 -3.26
N LEU A 380 -7.41 14.44 -4.01
CA LEU A 380 -6.70 15.61 -3.49
C LEU A 380 -7.55 16.89 -3.64
N GLU A 381 -7.71 17.61 -2.54
CA GLU A 381 -8.28 18.95 -2.53
C GLU A 381 -7.32 19.90 -1.79
N VAL A 382 -6.73 20.85 -2.51
CA VAL A 382 -5.82 21.85 -1.98
C VAL A 382 -6.29 23.24 -2.36
N THR A 383 -6.28 24.16 -1.39
CA THR A 383 -6.89 25.50 -1.58
C THR A 383 -5.92 26.63 -1.31
N GLN A 384 -4.74 26.30 -0.80
CA GLN A 384 -3.64 27.22 -0.55
C GLN A 384 -2.34 26.55 -1.01
N ARG A 385 -1.47 27.33 -1.65
CA ARG A 385 -0.14 26.87 -2.01
C ARG A 385 0.76 26.91 -0.78
N PRO A 386 1.79 26.06 -0.71
CA PRO A 386 2.85 26.25 0.27
C PRO A 386 3.75 27.46 -0.06
N ASP A 387 4.35 28.04 0.97
CA ASP A 387 5.44 29.02 0.82
C ASP A 387 6.81 28.34 0.89
N VAL A 388 7.40 28.10 -0.28
CA VAL A 388 8.74 27.51 -0.45
C VAL A 388 9.77 28.57 -0.91
N SER A 389 9.49 29.86 -0.67
CA SER A 389 10.36 30.93 -1.14
C SER A 389 11.70 31.01 -0.42
N ALA A 390 12.70 31.58 -1.11
CA ALA A 390 13.99 31.94 -0.54
C ALA A 390 14.36 33.37 -0.91
N ALA A 391 14.69 34.20 0.08
CA ALA A 391 15.04 35.59 -0.16
C ALA A 391 16.46 35.78 -0.75
N PHE A 392 17.36 34.84 -0.47
CA PHE A 392 18.78 34.91 -0.81
C PHE A 392 19.33 33.67 -1.51
N GLY A 393 18.51 32.63 -1.69
CA GLY A 393 18.85 31.36 -2.33
C GLY A 393 17.90 31.00 -3.46
N ASN A 394 17.97 29.76 -3.93
CA ASN A 394 17.02 29.20 -4.88
C ASN A 394 15.69 28.90 -4.17
N PRO A 395 14.55 29.16 -4.81
CA PRO A 395 13.27 28.77 -4.25
C PRO A 395 13.11 27.24 -4.25
N GLY A 396 12.25 26.73 -3.38
CA GLY A 396 12.02 25.31 -3.18
C GLY A 396 11.00 24.70 -4.14
N LEU A 397 10.50 23.51 -3.79
CA LEU A 397 9.65 22.67 -4.63
C LEU A 397 8.34 22.31 -3.93
N TRP A 398 7.23 22.40 -4.69
CA TRP A 398 5.94 21.86 -4.31
C TRP A 398 5.56 20.65 -5.19
N LEU A 399 5.33 19.50 -4.56
CA LEU A 399 4.86 18.26 -5.19
C LEU A 399 3.37 18.01 -4.90
N LEU A 400 2.62 17.65 -5.94
CA LEU A 400 1.27 17.08 -5.86
C LEU A 400 1.23 15.78 -6.67
N ASP A 401 0.67 14.71 -6.10
CA ASP A 401 0.59 13.39 -6.75
C ASP A 401 -0.77 12.66 -6.54
N PRO A 402 -1.87 13.12 -7.18
CA PRO A 402 -3.18 12.44 -7.22
C PRO A 402 -3.31 11.35 -8.30
N PHE A 403 -4.44 10.62 -8.37
CA PHE A 403 -4.72 9.68 -9.47
C PHE A 403 -5.00 10.39 -10.82
N ASP A 404 -6.10 11.14 -10.95
CA ASP A 404 -6.32 12.07 -12.06
C ASP A 404 -6.36 13.52 -11.54
N ILE A 405 -5.88 14.45 -12.36
CA ILE A 405 -5.94 15.88 -12.03
C ILE A 405 -6.32 16.76 -13.22
N GLU A 406 -7.30 17.63 -12.97
CA GLU A 406 -7.69 18.71 -13.87
C GLU A 406 -7.16 20.04 -13.34
N ILE A 407 -6.43 20.77 -14.19
CA ILE A 407 -5.95 22.13 -13.92
C ILE A 407 -6.92 23.11 -14.61
N ARG A 408 -7.74 23.83 -13.84
CA ARG A 408 -8.80 24.70 -14.37
C ARG A 408 -9.15 25.86 -13.44
N ASP A 409 -9.85 26.87 -13.93
CA ASP A 409 -10.41 27.93 -13.08
C ASP A 409 -11.64 27.38 -12.33
N ASN A 410 -11.52 27.26 -11.01
CA ASN A 410 -12.61 26.77 -10.17
C ASN A 410 -13.42 27.92 -9.53
N GLY A 411 -13.15 29.17 -9.91
CA GLY A 411 -13.83 30.37 -9.44
C GLY A 411 -13.73 30.59 -7.94
N GLY A 412 -12.72 30.00 -7.29
CA GLY A 412 -12.55 29.96 -5.84
C GLY A 412 -13.64 29.18 -5.09
N ASN A 413 -14.44 28.36 -5.77
CA ASN A 413 -15.51 27.58 -5.16
C ASN A 413 -15.01 26.20 -4.75
N ASN A 414 -14.76 26.00 -3.45
CA ASN A 414 -14.62 24.65 -2.92
C ASN A 414 -16.02 24.07 -2.71
N GLU A 415 -16.48 23.23 -3.65
CA GLU A 415 -17.82 22.65 -3.58
C GLU A 415 -18.02 21.71 -2.36
N ASN A 416 -16.96 21.39 -1.60
CA ASN A 416 -16.99 20.32 -0.59
C ASN A 416 -16.57 20.68 0.84
N LEU A 417 -16.42 21.97 1.19
CA LEU A 417 -16.19 22.43 2.58
C LEU A 417 -17.32 22.06 3.59
N SER A 418 -18.36 21.36 3.14
CA SER A 418 -19.55 21.00 3.93
C SER A 418 -19.79 19.48 4.06
N ALA A 419 -18.82 18.64 3.70
CA ALA A 419 -18.94 17.18 3.87
C ALA A 419 -19.23 16.83 5.34
N ALA A 420 -20.14 15.87 5.56
CA ALA A 420 -20.52 15.41 6.91
C ALA A 420 -19.35 14.81 7.71
N SER A 421 -18.27 14.42 7.03
CA SER A 421 -16.98 14.03 7.61
C SER A 421 -15.83 14.58 6.74
N PRO A 422 -14.81 15.22 7.33
CA PRO A 422 -13.68 15.78 6.57
C PRO A 422 -12.74 14.71 5.98
N PHE A 423 -12.85 13.45 6.40
CA PHE A 423 -11.98 12.35 5.95
C PHE A 423 -12.55 11.51 4.79
N THR A 424 -13.76 11.80 4.33
CA THR A 424 -14.40 11.06 3.24
C THR A 424 -14.29 11.82 1.92
N ALA A 425 -13.70 11.23 0.89
CA ALA A 425 -13.65 11.80 -0.45
C ALA A 425 -15.06 12.11 -0.97
N THR A 426 -15.19 13.24 -1.66
CA THR A 426 -16.48 13.74 -2.19
C THR A 426 -16.55 13.73 -3.73
N GLY A 427 -15.45 13.39 -4.38
CA GLY A 427 -15.30 13.22 -5.81
C GLY A 427 -14.16 12.25 -6.08
N SER A 428 -13.98 11.89 -7.36
CA SER A 428 -12.88 11.03 -7.78
C SER A 428 -11.75 11.84 -8.44
N VAL A 429 -12.09 12.84 -9.25
CA VAL A 429 -11.11 13.70 -9.93
C VAL A 429 -10.63 14.85 -9.04
N SER A 430 -9.32 15.00 -8.92
CA SER A 430 -8.70 16.13 -8.20
C SER A 430 -8.66 17.38 -9.09
N VAL A 431 -8.83 18.56 -8.49
CA VAL A 431 -8.82 19.84 -9.23
C VAL A 431 -7.76 20.76 -8.64
N LEU A 432 -6.86 21.25 -9.49
CA LEU A 432 -5.88 22.28 -9.15
C LEU A 432 -6.28 23.60 -9.84
N ASP A 433 -6.47 24.64 -9.05
CA ASP A 433 -6.85 25.95 -9.58
C ASP A 433 -5.68 26.64 -10.31
N VAL A 434 -5.95 27.23 -11.48
CA VAL A 434 -4.93 27.89 -12.32
C VAL A 434 -4.30 29.12 -11.63
N ASP A 435 -5.06 29.85 -10.82
CA ASP A 435 -4.54 30.99 -10.06
C ASP A 435 -3.63 30.48 -8.93
N LEU A 436 -4.01 29.38 -8.28
CA LEU A 436 -3.20 28.74 -7.25
C LEU A 436 -1.84 28.27 -7.79
N LEU A 437 -1.86 27.62 -8.97
CA LEU A 437 -0.65 27.18 -9.66
C LEU A 437 0.23 28.36 -10.09
N SER A 438 -0.37 29.43 -10.63
CA SER A 438 0.37 30.65 -11.00
C SER A 438 1.03 31.31 -9.80
N GLU A 439 0.33 31.37 -8.66
CA GLU A 439 0.87 31.90 -7.42
C GLU A 439 2.01 31.03 -6.86
N ALA A 440 1.96 29.71 -7.01
CA ALA A 440 3.04 28.79 -6.64
C ALA A 440 4.27 28.93 -7.54
N LEU A 441 4.09 29.09 -8.84
CA LEU A 441 5.24 29.35 -9.72
C LEU A 441 5.95 30.66 -9.39
N SER A 442 5.27 31.61 -8.73
CA SER A 442 5.88 32.89 -8.33
C SER A 442 6.78 32.79 -7.10
N ASN A 443 6.72 31.67 -6.37
CA ASN A 443 7.50 31.44 -5.15
C ASN A 443 8.41 30.21 -5.20
N GLY A 444 8.25 29.31 -6.18
CA GLY A 444 9.16 28.20 -6.45
C GLY A 444 8.76 27.32 -7.62
N SER A 445 9.30 26.11 -7.66
CA SER A 445 8.99 25.10 -8.68
C SER A 445 7.79 24.25 -8.26
N VAL A 446 7.09 23.70 -9.24
CA VAL A 446 5.93 22.83 -9.02
C VAL A 446 6.05 21.57 -9.86
N VAL A 447 5.84 20.42 -9.22
CA VAL A 447 5.68 19.12 -9.87
C VAL A 447 4.26 18.63 -9.61
N VAL A 448 3.54 18.35 -10.69
CA VAL A 448 2.25 17.66 -10.66
C VAL A 448 2.47 16.29 -11.27
N SER A 449 2.45 15.27 -10.43
CA SER A 449 2.55 13.87 -10.80
C SER A 449 1.19 13.19 -10.73
N THR A 450 1.05 12.05 -11.38
CA THR A 450 -0.09 11.16 -11.17
C THR A 450 0.34 9.70 -11.09
N GLY A 451 -0.32 8.93 -10.21
CA GLY A 451 -0.02 7.53 -9.95
C GLY A 451 -0.65 6.51 -10.92
N SER A 452 -0.17 5.26 -10.87
CA SER A 452 -0.72 4.11 -11.62
C SER A 452 -1.49 3.13 -10.72
N GLY A 453 -2.42 2.35 -11.29
CA GLY A 453 -3.12 1.27 -10.58
C GLY A 453 -4.45 1.61 -9.86
N GLY A 454 -5.06 2.76 -10.17
CA GLY A 454 -6.38 3.18 -9.68
C GLY A 454 -7.53 2.86 -10.65
N THR A 455 -8.75 3.29 -10.33
CA THR A 455 -9.89 3.23 -11.28
C THR A 455 -9.81 4.29 -12.38
N GLU A 456 -8.97 5.30 -12.17
CA GLU A 456 -8.75 6.44 -13.04
C GLU A 456 -7.52 6.20 -13.93
N SER A 457 -7.34 7.04 -14.97
CA SER A 457 -6.39 6.72 -16.05
C SER A 457 -4.98 7.27 -15.84
N GLY A 458 -4.72 8.02 -14.76
CA GLY A 458 -3.44 8.68 -14.54
C GLY A 458 -3.25 9.94 -15.39
N ASN A 459 -4.33 10.65 -15.74
CA ASN A 459 -4.26 11.76 -16.70
C ASN A 459 -4.05 13.11 -16.01
N ILE A 460 -3.28 13.99 -16.67
CA ILE A 460 -3.18 15.41 -16.35
C ILE A 460 -3.83 16.21 -17.48
N THR A 461 -4.85 17.02 -17.17
CA THR A 461 -5.52 17.87 -18.15
C THR A 461 -5.50 19.34 -17.73
N LEU A 462 -4.83 20.20 -18.50
CA LEU A 462 -4.89 21.65 -18.33
C LEU A 462 -5.99 22.24 -19.21
N ILE A 463 -7.12 22.60 -18.60
CA ILE A 463 -8.35 23.00 -19.29
C ILE A 463 -8.37 24.49 -19.58
N ASP A 464 -8.10 25.32 -18.55
CA ASP A 464 -8.17 26.77 -18.65
C ASP A 464 -6.77 27.41 -18.79
N PRO A 465 -6.65 28.63 -19.34
CA PRO A 465 -5.35 29.26 -19.55
C PRO A 465 -4.58 29.53 -18.25
N LEU A 466 -3.34 29.05 -18.19
CA LEU A 466 -2.38 29.37 -17.12
C LEU A 466 -1.61 30.64 -17.47
N ASN A 467 -1.95 31.74 -16.80
CA ASN A 467 -1.22 33.01 -16.87
C ASN A 467 -0.18 33.07 -15.74
N TYR A 468 1.01 32.51 -15.96
CA TYR A 468 1.99 32.30 -14.90
C TYR A 468 2.81 33.55 -14.58
N THR A 469 3.26 33.68 -13.34
CA THR A 469 4.43 34.50 -12.97
C THR A 469 5.44 33.57 -12.34
N ALA A 470 6.60 33.38 -12.98
CA ALA A 470 7.64 32.49 -12.46
C ALA A 470 8.58 33.24 -11.50
N SER A 471 9.16 32.54 -10.53
CA SER A 471 10.40 32.94 -9.86
C SER A 471 11.60 32.61 -10.76
N PRO A 472 12.78 33.24 -10.55
CA PRO A 472 13.98 32.91 -11.32
C PRO A 472 14.30 31.41 -11.23
N GLY A 473 14.41 30.75 -12.39
CA GLY A 473 14.75 29.32 -12.48
C GLY A 473 13.59 28.35 -12.22
N ALA A 474 12.37 28.82 -11.99
CA ALA A 474 11.22 27.95 -11.70
C ALA A 474 10.96 26.94 -12.83
N THR A 475 10.60 25.73 -12.42
CA THR A 475 10.15 24.64 -13.28
C THR A 475 8.66 24.33 -13.01
N LEU A 476 7.91 24.05 -14.08
CA LEU A 476 6.63 23.36 -13.99
C LEU A 476 6.80 22.00 -14.66
N GLU A 477 6.59 20.93 -13.91
CA GLU A 477 6.68 19.56 -14.40
C GLU A 477 5.32 18.89 -14.27
N LEU A 478 4.78 18.42 -15.39
CA LEU A 478 3.56 17.63 -15.45
C LEU A 478 3.97 16.19 -15.82
N LEU A 479 3.82 15.28 -14.87
CA LEU A 479 4.29 13.89 -14.94
C LEU A 479 3.07 12.95 -14.89
N ALA A 480 2.60 12.50 -16.04
CA ALA A 480 1.40 11.65 -16.11
C ALA A 480 1.74 10.17 -16.23
N ALA A 481 1.14 9.32 -15.40
CA ALA A 481 1.15 7.87 -15.64
C ALA A 481 0.39 7.54 -16.93
N GLY A 482 -0.70 8.26 -17.20
CA GLY A 482 -1.47 8.23 -18.43
C GLY A 482 -1.10 9.37 -19.38
N ASN A 483 -2.12 10.12 -19.83
CA ASN A 483 -1.98 11.15 -20.86
C ASN A 483 -1.82 12.55 -20.26
N ILE A 484 -1.15 13.42 -21.01
CA ILE A 484 -1.15 14.87 -20.76
C ILE A 484 -1.93 15.57 -21.87
N VAL A 485 -2.91 16.40 -21.50
CA VAL A 485 -3.69 17.21 -22.45
C VAL A 485 -3.64 18.68 -22.04
N ILE A 486 -3.11 19.53 -22.94
CA ILE A 486 -3.01 20.98 -22.75
C ILE A 486 -4.03 21.68 -23.66
N GLU A 487 -5.23 21.95 -23.13
CA GLU A 487 -6.28 22.70 -23.81
C GLU A 487 -6.11 24.22 -23.62
N GLY A 488 -5.82 24.63 -22.38
CA GLY A 488 -5.57 26.02 -22.00
C GLY A 488 -4.20 26.52 -22.49
N ALA A 489 -4.10 27.80 -22.81
CA ALA A 489 -2.82 28.41 -23.15
C ALA A 489 -1.93 28.56 -21.90
N ILE A 490 -0.64 28.27 -22.00
CA ILE A 490 0.37 28.54 -20.97
C ILE A 490 1.14 29.78 -21.42
N ALA A 491 0.99 30.89 -20.71
CA ALA A 491 1.58 32.16 -21.12
C ALA A 491 2.06 33.01 -19.94
N PRO A 492 3.13 33.81 -20.11
CA PRO A 492 3.61 34.69 -19.06
C PRO A 492 2.62 35.82 -18.79
N ALA A 493 2.44 36.17 -17.52
CA ALA A 493 1.95 37.47 -17.13
C ALA A 493 2.92 38.57 -17.63
N ALA A 494 2.44 39.81 -17.80
CA ALA A 494 3.17 40.90 -18.46
C ALA A 494 4.57 41.26 -17.88
N THR A 495 4.93 40.72 -16.72
CA THR A 495 6.19 40.95 -15.99
C THR A 495 6.91 39.66 -15.59
N ALA A 496 6.53 38.50 -16.13
CA ALA A 496 7.05 37.20 -15.71
C ALA A 496 8.50 36.95 -16.19
N THR A 497 9.25 36.19 -15.40
CA THR A 497 10.57 35.64 -15.76
C THR A 497 10.41 34.35 -16.59
N PRO A 498 11.49 33.82 -17.21
CA PRO A 498 11.48 32.52 -17.88
C PRO A 498 10.89 31.40 -17.00
N LEU A 499 10.10 30.52 -17.61
CA LEU A 499 9.57 29.28 -17.00
C LEU A 499 10.10 28.07 -17.77
N ASN A 500 10.73 27.12 -17.08
CA ASN A 500 11.07 25.84 -17.68
C ASN A 500 9.85 24.90 -17.56
N LEU A 501 9.42 24.29 -18.66
CA LEU A 501 8.22 23.45 -18.73
C LEU A 501 8.58 22.04 -19.19
N GLN A 502 8.18 21.04 -18.40
CA GLN A 502 8.32 19.63 -18.74
C GLN A 502 6.95 18.94 -18.76
N LEU A 503 6.65 18.25 -19.85
CA LEU A 503 5.43 17.46 -20.04
C LEU A 503 5.83 16.02 -20.34
N LEU A 504 5.73 15.12 -19.37
CA LEU A 504 6.17 13.73 -19.49
C LEU A 504 4.98 12.80 -19.25
N ALA A 505 4.49 12.14 -20.30
CA ALA A 505 3.45 11.12 -20.20
C ALA A 505 4.05 9.70 -20.13
N ASP A 506 3.27 8.71 -19.70
CA ASP A 506 3.68 7.30 -19.56
C ASP A 506 4.82 7.09 -18.53
N THR A 507 4.79 7.81 -17.41
CA THR A 507 5.85 7.71 -16.38
C THR A 507 5.94 6.32 -15.75
N ASP A 508 4.84 5.55 -15.78
CA ASP A 508 4.78 4.16 -15.32
C ASP A 508 5.31 3.13 -16.33
N ARG A 509 5.62 3.59 -17.56
CA ARG A 509 6.12 2.80 -18.69
C ARG A 509 5.23 1.62 -19.08
N GLN A 510 3.91 1.74 -18.88
CA GLN A 510 2.94 0.72 -19.30
C GLN A 510 2.49 0.86 -20.76
N GLY A 511 2.97 1.88 -21.47
CA GLY A 511 2.80 2.08 -22.90
C GLY A 511 1.47 2.72 -23.30
N ASN A 512 0.88 3.55 -22.43
CA ASN A 512 -0.44 4.16 -22.65
C ASN A 512 -0.46 5.70 -22.59
N GLY A 513 0.67 6.37 -22.39
CA GLY A 513 0.70 7.83 -22.24
C GLY A 513 1.11 8.60 -23.49
N VAL A 514 0.23 9.47 -23.99
CA VAL A 514 0.53 10.45 -25.04
C VAL A 514 0.43 11.89 -24.53
N VAL A 515 1.11 12.81 -25.20
CA VAL A 515 0.96 14.26 -24.95
C VAL A 515 0.23 14.93 -26.11
N THR A 516 -0.88 15.60 -25.81
CA THR A 516 -1.65 16.40 -26.78
C THR A 516 -1.68 17.87 -26.36
N ILE A 517 -1.26 18.75 -27.26
CA ILE A 517 -1.22 20.20 -27.01
C ILE A 517 -2.11 20.91 -28.03
N ASN A 518 -3.14 21.58 -27.52
CA ASN A 518 -4.09 22.41 -28.27
C ASN A 518 -3.90 23.90 -27.93
N GLY A 519 -3.60 24.20 -26.67
CA GLY A 519 -3.28 25.55 -26.20
C GLY A 519 -1.92 26.06 -26.69
N ALA A 520 -1.78 27.37 -26.87
CA ALA A 520 -0.49 27.98 -27.16
C ALA A 520 0.41 27.96 -25.92
N ILE A 521 1.72 27.72 -26.10
CA ILE A 521 2.73 27.71 -25.03
C ILE A 521 3.72 28.84 -25.26
N ASN A 522 3.94 29.67 -24.25
CA ASN A 522 5.01 30.67 -24.23
C ASN A 522 5.77 30.59 -22.91
N THR A 523 7.06 30.27 -22.96
CA THR A 523 7.92 30.09 -21.77
C THR A 523 8.77 31.33 -21.43
N ALA A 524 8.69 32.40 -22.24
CA ALA A 524 9.35 33.69 -22.00
C ALA A 524 10.87 33.63 -21.76
N GLY A 525 11.56 32.65 -22.34
CA GLY A 525 13.01 32.43 -22.26
C GLY A 525 13.41 31.07 -21.69
N GLY A 526 12.47 30.30 -21.13
CA GLY A 526 12.72 28.98 -20.55
C GLY A 526 12.57 27.85 -21.55
N ASN A 527 13.07 26.66 -21.20
CA ASN A 527 13.04 25.49 -22.06
C ASN A 527 11.67 24.80 -22.02
N LEU A 528 11.32 24.12 -23.12
CA LEU A 528 10.16 23.24 -23.22
C LEU A 528 10.62 21.83 -23.57
N THR A 529 10.32 20.87 -22.70
CA THR A 529 10.51 19.43 -22.95
C THR A 529 9.15 18.74 -22.97
N VAL A 530 8.89 17.95 -24.01
CA VAL A 530 7.67 17.15 -24.15
C VAL A 530 8.06 15.73 -24.51
N ASP A 531 7.60 14.75 -23.73
CA ASP A 531 7.82 13.32 -23.96
C ASP A 531 6.51 12.55 -23.85
N GLY A 532 6.18 11.78 -24.88
CA GLY A 532 5.00 10.91 -24.91
C GLY A 532 5.31 9.54 -25.51
N ASN A 533 5.05 8.49 -24.73
CA ASN A 533 5.35 7.11 -25.06
C ASN A 533 4.08 6.24 -25.13
N GLY A 534 3.32 6.36 -26.23
CA GLY A 534 2.09 5.60 -26.43
C GLY A 534 2.33 4.33 -27.23
N GLU A 535 2.49 3.16 -26.61
CA GLU A 535 2.66 1.90 -27.34
C GLU A 535 1.33 1.24 -27.78
N GLN A 536 0.20 1.64 -27.20
CA GLN A 536 -1.14 1.07 -27.49
C GLN A 536 -2.03 1.89 -28.45
N LEU A 537 -3.05 1.18 -28.97
CA LEU A 537 -4.05 1.45 -30.04
C LEU A 537 -4.84 2.78 -30.01
N THR A 538 -4.28 3.90 -29.55
CA THR A 538 -4.90 5.22 -29.76
C THR A 538 -4.61 5.71 -31.18
N SER A 539 -5.49 6.54 -31.74
CA SER A 539 -5.26 7.18 -33.05
C SER A 539 -4.38 8.44 -32.95
N ALA A 540 -3.93 8.81 -31.74
CA ALA A 540 -3.08 9.96 -31.49
C ALA A 540 -1.60 9.60 -31.72
N ALA A 541 -0.77 10.59 -32.05
CA ALA A 541 0.68 10.43 -32.07
C ALA A 541 1.22 10.42 -30.63
N GLY A 542 2.44 9.92 -30.43
CA GLY A 542 3.12 9.96 -29.11
C GLY A 542 3.15 11.39 -28.54
N VAL A 543 3.50 12.35 -29.39
CA VAL A 543 3.29 13.79 -29.15
C VAL A 543 2.51 14.41 -30.30
N SER A 544 1.45 15.17 -29.99
CA SER A 544 0.59 15.84 -30.97
C SER A 544 0.48 17.35 -30.69
N LEU A 545 0.92 18.18 -31.63
CA LEU A 545 0.67 19.64 -31.67
C LEU A 545 -0.49 19.91 -32.63
N LEU A 546 -1.64 20.35 -32.12
CA LEU A 546 -2.86 20.57 -32.90
C LEU A 546 -2.92 21.97 -33.54
N ALA A 547 -3.76 22.15 -34.55
CA ALA A 547 -3.91 23.42 -35.26
C ALA A 547 -4.30 24.58 -34.30
N GLY A 548 -3.34 25.47 -34.01
CA GLY A 548 -3.49 26.60 -33.08
C GLY A 548 -2.53 26.58 -31.89
N SER A 549 -1.83 25.47 -31.64
CA SER A 549 -0.89 25.28 -30.53
C SER A 549 0.50 25.89 -30.80
N ASN A 550 0.56 27.21 -30.97
CA ASN A 550 1.85 27.88 -31.21
C ASN A 550 2.76 27.78 -29.97
N ILE A 551 4.03 27.42 -30.18
CA ILE A 551 5.09 27.39 -29.17
C ILE A 551 5.99 28.61 -29.36
N GLN A 552 6.26 29.35 -28.29
CA GLN A 552 7.15 30.50 -28.30
C GLN A 552 8.06 30.49 -27.06
N THR A 553 9.34 30.16 -27.21
CA THR A 553 10.26 30.12 -26.05
C THR A 553 11.12 31.37 -25.91
N ASN A 554 11.21 32.25 -26.91
CA ASN A 554 11.97 33.52 -26.84
C ASN A 554 13.43 33.37 -26.37
N GLY A 555 14.09 32.26 -26.71
CA GLY A 555 15.51 32.02 -26.47
C GLY A 555 15.81 30.65 -25.90
N GLY A 556 14.83 30.01 -25.24
CA GLY A 556 14.96 28.66 -24.69
C GLY A 556 14.81 27.57 -25.75
N ASP A 557 15.27 26.37 -25.42
CA ASP A 557 15.22 25.21 -26.31
C ASP A 557 13.84 24.54 -26.29
N VAL A 558 13.49 23.86 -27.40
CA VAL A 558 12.29 23.04 -27.53
C VAL A 558 12.69 21.63 -27.89
N THR A 559 12.32 20.66 -27.06
CA THR A 559 12.54 19.24 -27.28
C THR A 559 11.20 18.52 -27.29
N LEU A 560 10.88 17.84 -28.39
CA LEU A 560 9.68 17.00 -28.55
C LEU A 560 10.14 15.57 -28.81
N THR A 561 9.81 14.64 -27.92
CA THR A 561 10.11 13.22 -28.05
C THR A 561 8.80 12.45 -28.06
N GLY A 562 8.57 11.64 -29.08
CA GLY A 562 7.33 10.89 -29.20
C GLY A 562 7.55 9.50 -29.78
N ARG A 563 6.97 8.50 -29.12
CA ARG A 563 6.94 7.11 -29.59
C ARG A 563 5.50 6.65 -29.79
N HIS A 564 5.23 5.99 -30.92
CA HIS A 564 3.95 5.29 -31.11
C HIS A 564 4.03 4.04 -32.00
N SER A 565 3.16 3.05 -31.79
CA SER A 565 3.17 1.81 -32.58
C SER A 565 2.64 1.98 -34.02
N ASN A 566 1.50 2.65 -34.19
CA ASN A 566 0.76 2.66 -35.48
C ASN A 566 0.44 4.08 -36.02
N SER A 567 0.93 5.10 -35.33
CA SER A 567 0.68 6.53 -35.59
C SER A 567 2.04 7.22 -35.61
N PRO A 568 2.11 8.51 -35.98
CA PRO A 568 3.36 9.23 -35.88
C PRO A 568 3.97 9.20 -34.48
N GLY A 569 5.28 9.16 -34.37
CA GLY A 569 5.96 9.37 -33.10
C GLY A 569 5.70 10.80 -32.62
N VAL A 570 6.01 11.77 -33.47
CA VAL A 570 5.61 13.19 -33.30
C VAL A 570 4.78 13.65 -34.49
N LEU A 571 3.64 14.28 -34.21
CA LEU A 571 2.76 14.92 -35.18
C LEU A 571 2.66 16.42 -34.91
N VAL A 572 2.89 17.23 -35.94
CA VAL A 572 2.66 18.67 -35.90
C VAL A 572 1.65 19.04 -36.99
N GLU A 573 0.44 19.44 -36.60
CA GLU A 573 -0.63 19.76 -37.55
C GLU A 573 -0.38 21.06 -38.35
N ASP A 574 -1.14 21.23 -39.42
CA ASP A 574 -1.07 22.39 -40.31
C ASP A 574 -1.24 23.73 -39.57
N GLY A 575 -0.33 24.67 -39.83
CA GLY A 575 -0.39 26.03 -39.32
C GLY A 575 0.18 26.26 -37.91
N VAL A 576 0.79 25.26 -37.30
CA VAL A 576 1.55 25.40 -36.03
C VAL A 576 2.86 26.16 -36.26
N ARG A 577 3.19 27.11 -35.38
CA ARG A 577 4.49 27.81 -35.33
C ARG A 577 5.27 27.42 -34.06
N ILE A 578 6.55 27.12 -34.21
CA ILE A 578 7.49 26.87 -33.09
C ILE A 578 8.61 27.91 -33.18
N ASP A 579 8.64 28.87 -32.27
CA ASP A 579 9.51 30.06 -32.34
C ASP A 579 10.42 30.16 -31.11
N THR A 580 11.73 29.95 -31.28
CA THR A 580 12.70 30.08 -30.19
C THR A 580 13.41 31.44 -30.18
N GLY A 581 12.95 32.40 -30.97
CA GLY A 581 13.56 33.75 -31.06
C GLY A 581 14.94 33.78 -31.72
N GLY A 582 15.32 32.73 -32.45
CA GLY A 582 16.54 32.67 -33.26
C GLY A 582 17.82 32.26 -32.51
N THR A 583 17.74 31.97 -31.20
CA THR A 583 18.91 31.52 -30.40
C THR A 583 18.75 30.13 -29.80
N GLY A 584 17.53 29.73 -29.42
CA GLY A 584 17.26 28.39 -28.90
C GLY A 584 17.24 27.34 -30.02
N GLN A 585 17.49 26.08 -29.66
CA GLN A 585 17.44 24.93 -30.56
C GLN A 585 16.05 24.27 -30.55
N ILE A 586 15.70 23.61 -31.66
CA ILE A 586 14.51 22.77 -31.75
C ILE A 586 14.97 21.35 -32.08
N SER A 587 14.62 20.39 -31.22
CA SER A 587 14.84 18.96 -31.42
C SER A 587 13.50 18.23 -31.45
N ILE A 588 13.23 17.49 -32.52
CA ILE A 588 12.03 16.67 -32.67
C ILE A 588 12.45 15.23 -32.96
N ASN A 589 12.17 14.34 -32.01
CA ASN A 589 12.59 12.95 -32.00
C ASN A 589 11.35 12.05 -32.05
N GLY A 590 11.10 11.46 -33.21
CA GLY A 590 9.91 10.65 -33.46
C GLY A 590 10.24 9.21 -33.78
N VAL A 591 9.69 8.27 -33.00
CA VAL A 591 9.85 6.83 -33.20
C VAL A 591 8.50 6.20 -33.53
N SER A 592 8.42 5.42 -34.61
CA SER A 592 7.22 4.65 -34.94
C SER A 592 7.52 3.21 -35.36
N ASN A 593 6.64 2.25 -35.03
CA ASN A 593 6.81 0.86 -35.49
C ASN A 593 6.38 0.68 -36.96
N THR A 594 5.20 1.23 -37.31
CA THR A 594 4.58 1.08 -38.64
C THR A 594 4.01 2.39 -39.21
N GLY A 595 4.21 3.50 -38.51
CA GLY A 595 3.82 4.84 -38.95
C GLY A 595 5.04 5.70 -39.32
N ILE A 596 4.82 7.01 -39.42
CA ILE A 596 5.88 7.99 -39.70
C ILE A 596 6.62 8.30 -38.39
N GLY A 597 7.95 8.43 -38.37
CA GLY A 597 8.65 8.87 -37.16
C GLY A 597 8.22 10.29 -36.78
N VAL A 598 8.46 11.24 -37.68
CA VAL A 598 8.11 12.66 -37.53
C VAL A 598 7.25 13.11 -38.72
N ASP A 599 6.03 13.59 -38.45
CA ASP A 599 5.10 14.13 -39.45
C ASP A 599 4.82 15.62 -39.19
N LEU A 600 5.23 16.46 -40.16
CA LEU A 600 5.08 17.91 -40.13
C LEU A 600 4.07 18.36 -41.20
N GLY A 601 2.96 18.92 -40.75
CA GLY A 601 1.88 19.46 -41.58
C GLY A 601 2.27 20.67 -42.43
N ASP A 602 1.29 21.19 -43.18
CA ASP A 602 1.44 22.34 -44.07
C ASP A 602 1.69 23.64 -43.28
N ASN A 603 2.85 24.27 -43.53
CA ASN A 603 3.32 25.54 -42.97
C ASN A 603 3.86 25.56 -41.53
N LEU A 604 4.68 24.58 -41.14
CA LEU A 604 5.57 24.76 -39.99
C LEU A 604 6.51 25.96 -40.23
N VAL A 605 6.49 26.93 -39.33
CA VAL A 605 7.47 28.04 -39.33
C VAL A 605 8.31 27.96 -38.05
N THR A 606 9.62 27.84 -38.24
CA THR A 606 10.61 27.84 -37.16
C THR A 606 11.51 29.07 -37.25
N ASP A 607 12.11 29.45 -36.12
CA ASP A 607 13.13 30.50 -36.02
C ASP A 607 14.08 30.12 -34.88
N SER A 608 15.01 29.20 -35.17
CA SER A 608 15.89 28.55 -34.20
C SER A 608 17.36 28.72 -34.58
N SER A 609 18.28 28.46 -33.64
CA SER A 609 19.71 28.40 -34.00
C SER A 609 20.04 27.11 -34.75
N LEU A 610 19.31 26.02 -34.44
CA LEU A 610 19.41 24.72 -35.07
C LEU A 610 18.05 24.00 -34.98
N LEU A 611 17.56 23.51 -36.12
CA LEU A 611 16.46 22.57 -36.21
C LEU A 611 17.02 21.15 -36.45
N THR A 612 16.77 20.24 -35.50
CA THR A 612 17.10 18.82 -35.61
C THR A 612 15.82 17.99 -35.67
N LEU A 613 15.66 17.20 -36.72
CA LEU A 613 14.58 16.23 -36.87
C LEU A 613 15.16 14.82 -36.95
N ASP A 614 14.82 13.98 -35.98
CA ASP A 614 15.26 12.59 -35.89
C ASP A 614 14.06 11.65 -35.99
N GLY A 615 13.90 11.01 -37.16
CA GLY A 615 12.82 10.08 -37.46
C GLY A 615 13.28 8.63 -37.51
N ARG A 616 12.77 7.78 -36.61
CA ARG A 616 13.09 6.34 -36.60
C ARG A 616 11.84 5.51 -36.88
N ILE A 617 12.01 4.51 -37.74
CA ILE A 617 11.00 3.51 -38.03
C ILE A 617 11.63 2.12 -37.99
N ASN A 618 10.95 1.16 -37.35
CA ASN A 618 11.48 -0.20 -37.23
C ASN A 618 11.42 -0.99 -38.56
N ASN A 619 10.63 -0.53 -39.53
CA ASN A 619 10.59 -1.06 -40.88
C ASN A 619 11.13 -0.02 -41.90
N PRO A 620 12.39 -0.11 -42.35
CA PRO A 620 13.09 0.96 -43.09
C PRO A 620 12.55 1.22 -44.51
N THR A 621 11.49 0.53 -44.92
CA THR A 621 10.81 0.73 -46.21
C THR A 621 9.74 1.82 -46.20
N GLU A 622 9.44 2.41 -45.04
CA GLU A 622 8.44 3.47 -44.87
C GLU A 622 9.08 4.86 -44.71
N LEU A 623 8.24 5.91 -44.72
CA LEU A 623 8.66 7.30 -44.62
C LEU A 623 8.92 7.66 -43.16
N ALA A 624 10.16 7.98 -42.80
CA ALA A 624 10.54 8.25 -41.42
C ALA A 624 10.38 9.73 -41.03
N ILE A 625 10.63 10.64 -41.98
CA ILE A 625 10.39 12.08 -41.83
C ILE A 625 9.54 12.54 -43.01
N GLN A 626 8.38 13.12 -42.72
CA GLN A 626 7.50 13.74 -43.70
C GLN A 626 7.34 15.23 -43.40
N SER A 627 7.55 16.09 -44.40
CA SER A 627 7.18 17.50 -44.33
C SER A 627 6.58 18.00 -45.64
N ALA A 628 5.32 18.41 -45.59
CA ALA A 628 4.63 19.02 -46.73
C ALA A 628 4.94 20.53 -46.87
N ALA A 629 5.43 21.14 -45.78
CA ALA A 629 5.88 22.54 -45.72
C ALA A 629 7.34 22.72 -46.15
N PRO A 630 7.74 23.95 -46.53
CA PRO A 630 9.14 24.33 -46.57
C PRO A 630 9.77 24.35 -45.18
N LEU A 631 10.97 23.81 -45.03
CA LEU A 631 11.77 23.98 -43.82
C LEU A 631 12.66 25.22 -43.99
N VAL A 632 12.40 26.26 -43.18
CA VAL A 632 13.13 27.52 -43.23
C VAL A 632 13.67 27.85 -41.86
N ASP A 633 14.99 27.77 -41.69
CA ASP A 633 15.66 28.03 -40.41
C ASP A 633 17.13 28.49 -40.59
N ASN A 634 17.88 28.69 -39.50
CA ASN A 634 19.29 29.03 -39.57
C ASN A 634 20.14 27.83 -40.01
N ASP A 635 20.18 26.75 -39.23
CA ASP A 635 20.82 25.48 -39.58
C ASP A 635 19.78 24.35 -39.49
N VAL A 636 19.86 23.37 -40.40
CA VAL A 636 18.90 22.26 -40.46
C VAL A 636 19.65 20.93 -40.52
N ARG A 637 19.33 20.04 -39.57
CA ARG A 637 19.81 18.67 -39.51
C ARG A 637 18.64 17.69 -39.56
N LEU A 638 18.71 16.75 -40.49
CA LEU A 638 17.71 15.70 -40.65
C LEU A 638 18.39 14.34 -40.57
N ASN A 639 18.02 13.50 -39.60
CA ASN A 639 18.51 12.11 -39.55
C ASN A 639 17.35 11.12 -39.54
N ALA A 640 17.46 10.08 -40.38
CA ALA A 640 16.44 9.05 -40.46
C ALA A 640 16.98 7.65 -40.74
N VAL A 641 16.37 6.65 -40.09
CA VAL A 641 16.58 5.23 -40.45
C VAL A 641 15.81 4.88 -41.74
N GLY A 642 14.66 5.49 -41.99
CA GLY A 642 13.86 5.31 -43.22
C GLY A 642 14.06 6.39 -44.28
N ASP A 643 13.07 6.56 -45.17
CA ASP A 643 13.08 7.64 -46.17
C ASP A 643 12.91 9.03 -45.53
N ILE A 644 13.44 10.06 -46.20
CA ILE A 644 13.17 11.48 -45.89
C ILE A 644 12.45 12.10 -47.09
N GLU A 645 11.24 12.62 -46.89
CA GLU A 645 10.48 13.39 -47.89
C GLU A 645 10.14 14.77 -47.35
N VAL A 646 10.63 15.82 -48.03
CA VAL A 646 10.40 17.23 -47.66
C VAL A 646 10.04 18.05 -48.91
N ASN A 647 9.35 19.16 -48.74
CA ASN A 647 8.99 20.05 -49.87
C ASN A 647 10.23 20.78 -50.44
N TYR A 648 10.81 21.70 -49.68
CA TYR A 648 12.12 22.28 -49.96
C TYR A 648 12.76 22.78 -48.66
N ILE A 649 14.09 22.91 -48.63
CA ILE A 649 14.84 23.42 -47.47
C ILE A 649 15.57 24.69 -47.89
N GLU A 650 15.36 25.78 -47.14
CA GLU A 650 16.03 27.06 -47.35
C GLU A 650 16.56 27.57 -46.02
N THR A 651 17.89 27.64 -45.86
CA THR A 651 18.53 28.01 -44.59
C THR A 651 19.52 29.16 -44.73
N GLN A 652 19.84 29.80 -43.60
CA GLN A 652 20.83 30.89 -43.53
C GLN A 652 22.27 30.42 -43.23
N ALA A 653 22.46 29.15 -42.87
CA ALA A 653 23.75 28.55 -42.56
C ALA A 653 23.97 27.25 -43.33
N GLY A 654 23.84 26.09 -42.67
CA GLY A 654 24.12 24.76 -43.23
C GLY A 654 22.87 23.93 -43.47
N ILE A 655 23.06 22.82 -44.18
CA ILE A 655 22.13 21.69 -44.28
C ILE A 655 22.98 20.42 -44.13
N ASP A 656 22.67 19.56 -43.16
CA ASP A 656 23.21 18.20 -43.05
C ASP A 656 22.06 17.19 -43.01
N ILE A 657 22.03 16.26 -43.97
CA ILE A 657 20.98 15.26 -44.11
C ILE A 657 21.60 13.88 -44.12
N THR A 658 21.11 12.99 -43.26
CA THR A 658 21.55 11.59 -43.18
C THR A 658 20.34 10.66 -43.23
N THR A 659 20.25 9.80 -44.24
CA THR A 659 19.21 8.75 -44.33
C THR A 659 19.82 7.43 -44.77
N THR A 660 19.43 6.32 -44.15
CA THR A 660 19.85 4.98 -44.59
C THR A 660 19.12 4.49 -45.85
N ASN A 661 18.09 5.21 -46.34
CA ASN A 661 17.33 4.86 -47.54
C ASN A 661 17.35 6.01 -48.57
N PHE A 662 16.19 6.57 -48.97
CA PHE A 662 16.11 7.61 -50.01
C PHE A 662 15.78 9.01 -49.48
N LEU A 663 16.34 10.04 -50.11
CA LEU A 663 15.98 11.44 -49.91
C LEU A 663 15.14 11.94 -51.09
N ARG A 664 13.97 12.50 -50.83
CA ARG A 664 13.06 13.06 -51.84
C ARG A 664 12.68 14.51 -51.50
N VAL A 665 13.19 15.46 -52.29
CA VAL A 665 12.83 16.88 -52.15
C VAL A 665 11.89 17.28 -53.28
N THR A 666 10.59 17.36 -52.97
CA THR A 666 9.50 17.29 -53.97
C THR A 666 9.09 18.64 -54.56
N GLY A 667 9.53 19.77 -53.98
CA GLY A 667 9.25 21.13 -54.43
C GLY A 667 10.50 22.03 -54.52
N SER A 668 10.28 23.32 -54.79
CA SER A 668 11.34 24.31 -54.94
C SER A 668 10.85 25.71 -54.57
N ASN A 669 11.75 26.55 -54.07
CA ASN A 669 11.48 27.97 -53.82
C ASN A 669 11.20 28.75 -55.12
N ALA A 670 10.88 30.05 -54.99
CA ALA A 670 10.56 30.92 -56.13
C ALA A 670 11.72 31.08 -57.14
N ALA A 671 12.96 30.79 -56.73
CA ALA A 671 14.14 30.80 -57.59
C ALA A 671 14.42 29.42 -58.24
N GLY A 672 13.59 28.41 -57.98
CA GLY A 672 13.73 27.05 -58.52
C GLY A 672 14.76 26.18 -57.80
N GLN A 673 15.13 26.53 -56.56
CA GLN A 673 16.05 25.76 -55.72
C GLN A 673 15.25 24.88 -54.75
N SER A 674 15.62 23.61 -54.65
CA SER A 674 15.06 22.64 -53.70
C SER A 674 15.82 22.61 -52.38
N LEU A 675 17.14 22.84 -52.42
CA LEU A 675 17.99 22.99 -51.25
C LEU A 675 18.83 24.27 -51.43
N LEU A 676 18.71 25.21 -50.51
CA LEU A 676 19.44 26.47 -50.52
C LEU A 676 20.08 26.70 -49.15
N ALA A 677 21.41 26.79 -49.10
CA ALA A 677 22.15 27.13 -47.87
C ALA A 677 23.48 27.82 -48.22
N PRO A 678 23.82 28.99 -47.64
CA PRO A 678 25.01 29.74 -48.04
C PRO A 678 26.34 29.11 -47.57
N ASN A 679 26.36 28.31 -46.50
CA ASN A 679 27.61 27.75 -45.94
C ASN A 679 27.96 26.39 -46.53
N SER A 680 27.16 25.36 -46.27
CA SER A 680 27.41 23.99 -46.71
C SER A 680 26.12 23.20 -46.87
N ILE A 681 26.12 22.27 -47.81
CA ILE A 681 25.07 21.27 -47.99
C ILE A 681 25.74 19.90 -48.01
N ARG A 682 25.46 19.08 -47.01
CA ARG A 682 25.92 17.69 -46.92
C ARG A 682 24.72 16.74 -46.96
N ILE A 683 24.77 15.76 -47.83
CA ILE A 683 23.73 14.74 -47.99
C ILE A 683 24.40 13.37 -47.92
N ARG A 684 24.04 12.55 -46.94
CA ARG A 684 24.42 11.14 -46.81
C ARG A 684 23.17 10.29 -47.06
N HIS A 685 23.17 9.47 -48.12
CA HIS A 685 21.99 8.67 -48.50
C HIS A 685 22.36 7.20 -48.75
N GLY A 686 21.53 6.27 -48.30
CA GLY A 686 21.79 4.83 -48.32
C GLY A 686 21.22 4.06 -49.52
N GLY A 687 21.10 4.70 -50.69
CA GLY A 687 20.59 4.10 -51.94
C GLY A 687 21.42 2.95 -52.56
N ASN A 688 22.21 2.24 -51.74
CA ASN A 688 23.03 1.06 -52.04
C ASN A 688 23.97 1.20 -53.26
N GLY A 689 24.28 2.42 -53.68
CA GLY A 689 24.98 2.68 -54.94
C GLY A 689 24.25 2.20 -56.21
N GLN A 690 22.99 1.78 -56.11
CA GLN A 690 22.19 1.26 -57.24
C GLN A 690 21.19 2.30 -57.77
N THR A 691 20.61 3.12 -56.89
CA THR A 691 19.69 4.20 -57.27
C THR A 691 20.41 5.54 -57.20
N PRO A 692 20.74 6.17 -58.35
CA PRO A 692 21.48 7.42 -58.35
C PRO A 692 20.67 8.54 -57.70
N PHE A 693 21.36 9.48 -57.05
CA PHE A 693 20.76 10.73 -56.61
C PHE A 693 20.60 11.67 -57.81
N VAL A 694 19.37 12.15 -58.07
CA VAL A 694 19.07 12.95 -59.27
C VAL A 694 18.60 14.36 -58.92
N VAL A 695 19.39 15.37 -59.31
CA VAL A 695 18.96 16.78 -59.27
C VAL A 695 18.10 17.07 -60.50
N GLY A 696 16.85 17.45 -60.29
CA GLY A 696 15.81 17.61 -61.31
C GLY A 696 14.74 16.50 -61.35
N ASN A 697 14.84 15.47 -60.51
CA ASN A 697 13.85 14.40 -60.38
C ASN A 697 13.85 13.78 -58.97
N ALA A 698 12.83 14.08 -58.16
CA ALA A 698 12.65 13.54 -56.81
C ALA A 698 11.69 12.33 -56.72
N SER A 699 11.35 11.69 -57.85
CA SER A 699 10.39 10.56 -57.85
C SER A 699 10.88 9.32 -57.11
N THR A 700 12.18 9.18 -56.86
CA THR A 700 12.75 8.03 -56.15
C THR A 700 13.86 8.45 -55.19
N ASN A 701 14.89 9.16 -55.68
CA ASN A 701 15.99 9.67 -54.84
C ASN A 701 16.62 10.91 -55.49
N GLY A 702 16.43 12.09 -54.91
CA GLY A 702 16.87 13.34 -55.51
C GLY A 702 16.01 14.56 -55.18
N THR A 703 16.24 15.65 -55.90
CA THR A 703 15.54 16.94 -55.76
C THR A 703 14.79 17.30 -57.05
N VAL A 704 13.65 17.99 -56.99
CA VAL A 704 12.94 18.45 -58.21
C VAL A 704 13.59 19.70 -58.84
N GLY A 705 14.22 20.55 -58.01
CA GLY A 705 14.89 21.80 -58.37
C GLY A 705 16.39 21.76 -58.07
N ALA A 706 17.05 22.92 -58.17
CA ALA A 706 18.50 23.04 -58.00
C ALA A 706 18.95 22.89 -56.52
N ILE A 707 20.20 22.47 -56.32
CA ILE A 707 20.90 22.56 -55.02
C ILE A 707 21.87 23.73 -55.10
N ALA A 708 21.85 24.64 -54.12
CA ALA A 708 22.63 25.87 -54.21
C ALA A 708 23.27 26.29 -52.87
N THR A 709 24.57 26.57 -52.95
CA THR A 709 25.39 27.32 -51.99
C THR A 709 25.94 28.59 -52.67
N ASP A 710 27.20 28.95 -52.42
CA ASP A 710 28.05 29.76 -53.30
C ASP A 710 28.23 29.16 -54.73
N THR A 711 27.92 27.87 -54.90
CA THR A 711 27.91 27.14 -56.18
C THR A 711 26.52 26.52 -56.42
N SER A 712 26.15 26.20 -57.66
CA SER A 712 24.82 25.66 -57.96
C SER A 712 24.86 24.43 -58.86
N LEU A 713 24.18 23.37 -58.41
CA LEU A 713 23.86 22.18 -59.19
C LEU A 713 22.48 22.36 -59.82
N THR A 714 22.46 22.56 -61.14
CA THR A 714 21.22 22.75 -61.93
C THR A 714 20.62 21.42 -62.40
N PRO A 715 19.29 21.31 -62.57
CA PRO A 715 18.64 20.15 -63.22
C PRO A 715 19.18 19.93 -64.65
N VAL A 716 19.33 18.73 -65.25
CA VAL A 716 19.09 17.32 -64.87
C VAL A 716 20.46 16.65 -64.69
N GLN A 717 20.92 16.50 -63.45
CA GLN A 717 22.21 15.89 -63.11
C GLN A 717 22.00 14.63 -62.28
N SER A 718 22.70 13.54 -62.62
CA SER A 718 22.55 12.23 -61.98
C SER A 718 23.89 11.79 -61.41
N PHE A 719 23.90 11.42 -60.13
CA PHE A 719 25.09 11.02 -59.39
C PHE A 719 24.93 9.56 -58.95
N SER A 720 25.71 8.65 -59.53
CA SER A 720 25.67 7.21 -59.20
C SER A 720 26.60 6.81 -58.05
N GLY A 721 27.23 7.78 -57.39
CA GLY A 721 28.15 7.61 -56.27
C GLY A 721 28.50 8.98 -55.66
N SER A 722 29.41 8.99 -54.69
CA SER A 722 29.77 10.21 -53.96
C SER A 722 30.32 11.31 -54.87
N PHE A 723 29.90 12.55 -54.61
CA PHE A 723 30.21 13.75 -55.37
C PHE A 723 30.40 14.95 -54.42
N SER A 724 31.44 15.74 -54.64
CA SER A 724 31.64 17.01 -53.93
C SER A 724 32.04 18.12 -54.90
N GLN A 725 31.42 19.29 -54.76
CA GLN A 725 31.75 20.50 -55.52
C GLN A 725 31.51 21.74 -54.65
N GLY A 726 32.57 22.53 -54.42
CA GLY A 726 32.48 23.66 -53.50
C GLY A 726 32.05 23.17 -52.11
N SER A 727 31.09 23.86 -51.51
CA SER A 727 30.50 23.46 -50.22
C SER A 727 29.32 22.47 -50.32
N ILE A 728 29.08 21.89 -51.50
CA ILE A 728 28.06 20.85 -51.71
C ILE A 728 28.73 19.47 -51.72
N SER A 729 28.27 18.55 -50.88
CA SER A 729 28.69 17.14 -50.84
C SER A 729 27.48 16.19 -50.82
N ILE A 730 27.44 15.27 -51.77
CA ILE A 730 26.47 14.18 -51.87
C ILE A 730 27.25 12.88 -51.71
N LEU A 731 27.03 12.17 -50.61
CA LEU A 731 27.76 10.97 -50.23
C LEU A 731 26.81 9.77 -50.31
N THR A 732 27.15 8.80 -51.14
CA THR A 732 26.41 7.53 -51.23
C THR A 732 27.01 6.55 -50.23
N MET A 733 26.21 6.09 -49.27
CA MET A 733 26.65 5.15 -48.24
C MET A 733 26.67 3.71 -48.76
N GLY A 734 27.67 2.93 -48.34
CA GLY A 734 27.79 1.49 -48.65
C GLY A 734 26.86 0.63 -47.79
N SER A 735 26.74 -0.67 -48.10
CA SER A 735 25.76 -1.60 -47.54
C SER A 735 26.02 -2.06 -46.09
N ASN A 736 26.85 -1.38 -45.30
CA ASN A 736 27.33 -1.89 -44.02
C ASN A 736 27.43 -0.81 -42.92
N LEU A 737 26.37 -0.03 -42.70
CA LEU A 737 26.32 0.95 -41.62
C LEU A 737 24.94 1.03 -40.96
N THR A 738 24.79 0.30 -39.85
CA THR A 738 23.82 0.59 -38.78
C THR A 738 24.38 1.60 -37.77
N ASP A 739 25.67 1.94 -37.85
CA ASP A 739 26.41 2.70 -36.81
C ASP A 739 26.44 4.23 -37.03
N CYS A 740 25.80 4.74 -38.09
CA CYS A 740 25.84 6.18 -38.42
C CYS A 740 24.69 7.01 -37.82
N VAL A 741 23.64 6.37 -37.29
CA VAL A 741 22.42 7.07 -36.84
C VAL A 741 22.52 7.51 -35.38
N ASP A 742 23.51 7.02 -34.62
CA ASP A 742 23.70 7.32 -33.19
C ASP A 742 24.99 8.10 -32.83
N GLY A 743 25.81 8.60 -33.77
CA GLY A 743 27.07 9.24 -33.35
C GLY A 743 28.01 9.89 -34.38
N CYS A 744 27.52 10.45 -35.49
CA CYS A 744 28.41 11.14 -36.45
C CYS A 744 28.65 12.62 -36.10
N ASN A 745 29.31 12.89 -34.96
CA ASN A 745 29.82 14.23 -34.64
C ASN A 745 31.34 14.29 -34.44
N ASP A 746 32.10 13.33 -34.98
CA ASP A 746 33.55 13.41 -34.99
C ASP A 746 34.12 13.84 -36.35
N ASP A 747 34.96 14.85 -36.26
CA ASP A 747 35.75 15.53 -37.28
C ASP A 747 36.68 14.52 -37.99
N LEU A 748 36.19 13.88 -39.06
CA LEU A 748 37.06 13.14 -39.97
C LEU A 748 37.80 14.13 -40.87
N SER A 749 38.84 14.76 -40.29
CA SER A 749 39.93 15.34 -41.05
C SER A 749 40.61 14.27 -41.89
N ASP A 750 40.94 14.65 -43.13
CA ASP A 750 41.67 13.93 -44.16
C ASP A 750 42.61 12.79 -43.71
N GLU A 751 42.60 11.72 -44.53
CA GLU A 751 43.52 10.57 -44.58
C GLU A 751 43.08 9.29 -43.85
N ASP A 752 42.41 8.37 -44.56
CA ASP A 752 43.07 7.13 -45.03
C ASP A 752 42.17 6.34 -45.99
N PHE A 753 42.54 6.29 -47.26
CA PHE A 753 42.13 5.24 -48.19
C PHE A 753 43.41 4.54 -48.64
N SER A 754 43.75 3.41 -48.03
CA SER A 754 44.70 2.47 -48.65
C SER A 754 44.36 1.01 -48.33
N ASP A 755 44.53 0.20 -49.37
CA ASP A 755 44.14 -1.20 -49.57
C ASP A 755 44.79 -2.24 -48.63
N GLY A 756 44.10 -3.39 -48.50
CA GLY A 756 44.67 -4.73 -48.23
C GLY A 756 44.77 -5.10 -46.74
N ASP A 757 44.40 -6.27 -46.23
CA ASP A 757 44.26 -7.62 -46.77
C ASP A 757 43.35 -8.43 -45.81
N LEU A 758 42.68 -9.45 -46.36
CA LEU A 758 42.44 -10.83 -45.85
C LEU A 758 42.78 -11.09 -44.36
N ASP A 759 41.92 -11.66 -43.50
CA ASP A 759 41.45 -13.05 -43.52
C ASP A 759 40.35 -13.33 -42.45
N GLU A 760 39.70 -14.46 -42.65
CA GLU A 760 38.69 -15.21 -41.88
C GLU A 760 38.93 -15.35 -40.35
N ASP A 761 37.86 -15.33 -39.53
CA ASP A 761 37.28 -16.51 -38.82
C ASP A 761 36.28 -16.07 -37.70
N ASN A 762 35.02 -16.51 -37.83
CA ASN A 762 34.10 -17.07 -36.81
C ASN A 762 34.29 -16.67 -35.31
N THR A 763 33.29 -16.19 -34.58
CA THR A 763 32.26 -17.01 -33.90
C THR A 763 31.30 -16.13 -33.07
N LEU A 764 30.05 -16.58 -32.99
CA LEU A 764 29.05 -16.24 -31.97
C LEU A 764 29.44 -16.83 -30.61
N ASP A 765 29.30 -16.04 -29.53
CA ASP A 765 28.57 -16.35 -28.28
C ASP A 765 29.13 -15.57 -27.07
N ASP A 766 28.19 -15.22 -26.18
CA ASP A 766 28.31 -14.86 -24.76
C ASP A 766 28.87 -13.48 -24.35
N PHE A 767 28.09 -12.71 -23.57
CA PHE A 767 28.27 -12.58 -22.10
C PHE A 767 27.21 -11.64 -21.44
N PHE A 768 26.57 -12.17 -20.39
CA PHE A 768 26.02 -11.46 -19.21
C PHE A 768 27.13 -10.65 -18.52
N ASP A 769 26.96 -9.54 -17.80
CA ASP A 769 26.31 -9.29 -16.49
C ASP A 769 26.68 -7.80 -16.20
N ASP A 770 25.78 -6.94 -15.73
CA ASP A 770 25.47 -6.62 -14.33
C ASP A 770 26.24 -5.41 -13.78
N ASP A 771 25.55 -4.71 -12.88
CA ASP A 771 25.99 -3.70 -11.92
C ASP A 771 26.32 -2.23 -12.33
N VAL A 772 25.42 -1.36 -11.84
CA VAL A 772 25.68 -0.25 -10.90
C VAL A 772 26.93 0.58 -11.14
N LEU A 773 26.78 1.88 -11.43
CA LEU A 773 27.61 2.91 -10.78
C LEU A 773 26.95 4.29 -10.71
N ASP A 774 27.05 4.81 -9.50
CA ASP A 774 26.88 6.17 -9.01
C ASP A 774 27.51 7.25 -9.89
N PHE A 775 26.78 8.36 -9.99
CA PHE A 775 27.29 9.65 -10.43
C PHE A 775 28.00 10.34 -9.26
N GLU A 776 29.32 10.47 -9.34
CA GLU A 776 30.05 11.57 -8.68
C GLU A 776 30.82 12.36 -9.75
N ASP A 777 30.32 13.57 -9.99
CA ASP A 777 30.97 14.60 -10.78
C ASP A 777 32.23 15.11 -10.05
N SER A 778 33.34 15.16 -10.77
CA SER A 778 34.52 15.95 -10.41
C SER A 778 34.87 16.87 -11.56
N ASP A 779 34.33 18.08 -11.51
CA ASP A 779 34.84 19.22 -12.25
C ASP A 779 35.72 20.04 -11.29
N GLU A 780 36.98 20.29 -11.70
CA GLU A 780 37.44 21.68 -11.81
C GLU A 780 38.80 21.78 -12.50
N GLY A 781 38.90 22.78 -13.38
CA GLY A 781 40.10 23.15 -14.12
C GLY A 781 40.14 24.64 -14.50
N THR A 782 40.55 25.45 -13.53
CA THR A 782 41.44 26.63 -13.64
C THR A 782 40.93 28.04 -14.03
N GLU A 783 40.96 28.88 -12.98
CA GLU A 783 41.70 30.15 -12.79
C GLU A 783 41.39 31.44 -13.60
N THR A 784 41.17 32.53 -12.85
CA THR A 784 42.21 33.59 -12.69
C THR A 784 41.91 34.61 -11.56
N ASP A 785 42.94 34.78 -10.72
CA ASP A 785 43.49 35.99 -10.08
C ASP A 785 42.71 36.81 -9.02
N GLY A 786 43.29 36.89 -7.80
CA GLY A 786 42.94 37.98 -6.88
C GLY A 786 43.46 38.01 -5.43
N GLU A 787 44.71 37.60 -5.17
CA GLU A 787 45.60 38.22 -4.14
C GLU A 787 45.23 38.26 -2.62
N LEU A 788 46.07 37.54 -1.84
CA LEU A 788 46.81 37.96 -0.62
C LEU A 788 46.47 37.35 0.77
N ALA A 789 47.29 36.33 1.07
CA ALA A 789 48.18 36.21 2.24
C ALA A 789 47.62 35.85 3.63
N SER A 790 47.96 34.66 4.14
CA SER A 790 49.16 34.52 5.00
C SER A 790 49.45 33.06 5.45
N ASP A 791 50.73 32.69 5.30
CA ASP A 791 51.57 31.87 6.18
C ASP A 791 51.58 30.31 6.10
N SER A 792 52.50 29.85 5.24
CA SER A 792 53.72 29.07 5.55
C SER A 792 53.67 27.61 6.08
N SER A 793 53.92 26.71 5.13
CA SER A 793 55.03 25.72 5.06
C SER A 793 55.27 24.76 6.24
N PHE A 794 55.32 23.44 5.97
CA PHE A 794 56.59 22.77 5.65
C PHE A 794 56.39 21.33 5.13
N GLU A 795 57.28 21.02 4.21
CA GLU A 795 57.56 19.85 3.36
C GLU A 795 57.71 18.43 3.99
N ASP A 796 57.43 17.47 3.11
CA ASP A 796 58.18 16.25 2.72
C ASP A 796 58.14 14.96 3.56
N GLY A 797 57.50 13.95 2.94
CA GLY A 797 58.20 12.81 2.29
C GLY A 797 58.53 11.60 3.17
N ASP A 798 58.11 10.39 2.78
CA ASP A 798 58.93 9.45 1.99
C ASP A 798 58.28 8.03 1.86
N SER A 799 58.50 7.43 0.68
CA SER A 799 58.61 6.00 0.28
C SER A 799 57.81 4.82 0.91
N ALA A 800 56.96 4.22 0.07
CA ALA A 800 57.09 2.93 -0.66
C ALA A 800 57.64 1.63 -0.01
N GLU A 801 57.02 0.53 -0.48
CA GLU A 801 57.52 -0.86 -0.76
C GLU A 801 57.00 -2.06 0.07
N ASP A 802 56.76 -3.14 -0.69
CA ASP A 802 56.81 -4.59 -0.37
C ASP A 802 55.53 -5.42 -0.09
N ALA A 803 54.91 -5.89 -1.18
CA ALA A 803 54.95 -7.27 -1.75
C ALA A 803 54.98 -8.56 -0.86
N ASP A 804 54.06 -9.47 -1.24
CA ASP A 804 54.12 -10.94 -1.42
C ASP A 804 54.17 -11.95 -0.24
N GLY A 805 53.37 -13.03 -0.34
CA GLY A 805 53.85 -14.40 -0.05
C GLY A 805 52.91 -15.40 0.66
N GLU A 806 52.55 -16.44 -0.10
CA GLU A 806 51.84 -17.73 0.14
C GLU A 806 52.18 -18.61 1.39
N ASP A 807 51.16 -19.44 1.73
CA ASP A 807 51.12 -20.86 2.19
C ASP A 807 52.10 -21.45 3.23
N ASP A 808 51.54 -22.20 4.20
CA ASP A 808 51.54 -23.69 4.25
C ASP A 808 51.56 -24.32 5.68
N ASN A 809 50.74 -25.36 5.87
CA ASN A 809 50.87 -26.56 6.73
C ASN A 809 51.00 -26.55 8.29
N GLY A 810 50.01 -27.17 8.96
CA GLY A 810 50.10 -28.52 9.57
C GLY A 810 50.58 -28.71 11.03
N GLY A 811 49.90 -29.61 11.79
CA GLY A 811 50.57 -30.44 12.82
C GLY A 811 49.81 -30.78 14.11
N ASP A 812 49.30 -32.01 14.14
CA ASP A 812 48.74 -32.84 15.22
C ASP A 812 49.45 -32.84 16.60
N ASN A 813 48.70 -33.10 17.68
CA ASN A 813 49.10 -34.07 18.73
C ASN A 813 47.96 -34.51 19.66
N GLU A 814 48.00 -35.80 19.97
CA GLU A 814 47.00 -36.68 20.61
C GLU A 814 47.35 -36.96 22.10
N PHE A 815 46.43 -37.67 22.80
CA PHE A 815 46.49 -38.28 24.16
C PHE A 815 46.18 -37.39 25.38
N GLY A 816 45.34 -37.78 26.36
CA GLY A 816 44.59 -39.01 26.58
C GLY A 816 43.87 -38.97 27.96
N ASP A 817 42.76 -39.73 28.02
CA ASP A 817 41.98 -40.37 29.09
C ASP A 817 42.24 -40.07 30.59
N ASP A 818 41.14 -39.92 31.35
CA ASP A 818 40.92 -40.63 32.61
C ASP A 818 39.41 -40.69 32.97
N GLU A 819 38.96 -41.91 33.25
CA GLU A 819 37.63 -42.37 33.67
C GLU A 819 37.17 -41.78 35.02
N PHE A 820 35.85 -41.67 35.24
CA PHE A 820 35.20 -42.15 36.48
C PHE A 820 33.72 -42.46 36.24
N ASP A 821 33.38 -43.70 36.60
CA ASP A 821 32.12 -44.42 36.53
C ASP A 821 31.17 -44.10 37.71
N ASP A 822 29.93 -44.59 37.53
CA ASP A 822 28.94 -45.08 38.51
C ASP A 822 27.71 -44.21 38.87
N GLU A 823 26.59 -44.68 38.30
CA GLU A 823 25.35 -45.14 38.94
C GLU A 823 24.54 -44.17 39.83
N GLU A 824 23.28 -43.91 39.46
CA GLU A 824 22.12 -44.55 40.12
C GLU A 824 20.80 -44.28 39.38
N GLU A 825 19.98 -45.33 39.32
CA GLU A 825 18.58 -45.42 38.89
C GLU A 825 17.66 -44.51 39.73
N GLU A 826 16.48 -44.13 39.23
CA GLU A 826 15.19 -44.48 39.87
C GLU A 826 14.01 -44.22 38.91
N GLU A 827 13.15 -45.24 38.83
CA GLU A 827 11.78 -45.27 38.28
C GLU A 827 10.79 -44.43 39.13
N PHE A 828 9.51 -44.49 38.75
CA PHE A 828 8.28 -44.08 39.46
C PHE A 828 7.84 -42.62 39.24
N ASP A 829 6.57 -42.29 39.02
CA ASP A 829 5.33 -43.07 38.92
C ASP A 829 4.29 -42.16 38.25
N ASP A 830 3.29 -42.76 37.62
CA ASP A 830 2.07 -42.11 37.18
C ASP A 830 1.33 -41.49 38.39
N GLU A 831 1.11 -40.18 38.42
CA GLU A 831 0.02 -39.58 39.19
C GLU A 831 -0.88 -38.77 38.26
N ASP A 832 -2.06 -39.36 38.02
CA ASP A 832 -3.27 -38.71 37.53
C ASP A 832 -3.57 -37.47 38.40
N GLU A 833 -3.39 -36.25 37.88
CA GLU A 833 -4.03 -35.07 38.46
C GLU A 833 -5.39 -34.84 37.78
N GLU A 834 -6.42 -35.37 38.46
CA GLU A 834 -7.81 -34.93 38.37
C GLU A 834 -7.89 -33.41 38.55
N PHE A 835 -8.20 -32.68 37.48
CA PHE A 835 -8.68 -31.29 37.54
C PHE A 835 -10.21 -31.28 37.70
N GLU A 836 -10.70 -31.43 38.93
CA GLU A 836 -11.94 -30.82 39.44
C GLU A 836 -11.51 -29.55 40.20
N GLU A 837 -12.16 -28.38 40.18
CA GLU A 837 -13.51 -27.96 39.83
C GLU A 837 -13.50 -26.40 39.80
N ASP A 838 -14.44 -25.81 39.08
CA ASP A 838 -15.14 -24.55 39.40
C ASP A 838 -14.42 -23.18 39.29
N GLU A 839 -14.42 -22.61 38.08
CA GLU A 839 -14.79 -21.19 37.95
C GLU A 839 -16.19 -21.10 37.33
N GLU A 840 -17.14 -20.86 38.23
CA GLU A 840 -18.54 -20.52 37.98
C GLU A 840 -18.61 -19.29 37.06
N PHE A 841 -18.69 -19.52 35.74
CA PHE A 841 -19.08 -18.51 34.77
C PHE A 841 -20.43 -17.95 35.22
N GLY A 842 -20.46 -16.72 35.71
CA GLY A 842 -21.70 -16.04 36.05
C GLY A 842 -22.65 -16.08 34.86
N ASP A 843 -23.75 -16.81 35.00
CA ASP A 843 -24.88 -16.82 34.09
C ASP A 843 -25.51 -15.41 34.08
N GLU A 844 -24.98 -14.51 33.25
CA GLU A 844 -25.86 -13.57 32.58
C GLU A 844 -26.61 -14.37 31.52
N ASP A 845 -27.84 -14.76 31.85
CA ASP A 845 -28.78 -15.38 30.91
C ASP A 845 -28.78 -14.59 29.60
N VAL A 846 -28.20 -15.17 28.54
CA VAL A 846 -28.21 -14.59 27.19
C VAL A 846 -29.63 -14.70 26.66
N PHE A 847 -30.42 -13.65 26.85
CA PHE A 847 -31.80 -13.59 26.36
C PHE A 847 -31.83 -13.17 24.89
N PHE A 848 -32.32 -14.06 24.02
CA PHE A 848 -32.86 -13.71 22.70
C PHE A 848 -34.39 -13.82 22.74
N GLU A 849 -35.10 -12.94 22.03
CA GLU A 849 -36.56 -13.01 21.88
C GLU A 849 -36.91 -13.25 20.41
N ILE A 850 -37.77 -14.24 20.14
CA ILE A 850 -38.35 -14.45 18.81
C ILE A 850 -39.52 -13.47 18.66
N LEU A 851 -39.36 -12.50 17.77
CA LEU A 851 -40.32 -11.42 17.53
C LEU A 851 -41.44 -11.83 16.57
N ASP A 852 -41.14 -12.69 15.60
CA ASP A 852 -42.06 -13.20 14.59
C ASP A 852 -41.63 -14.60 14.16
N ASP A 853 -42.61 -15.47 13.95
CA ASP A 853 -42.46 -16.85 13.48
C ASP A 853 -43.57 -17.12 12.45
N ALA A 854 -43.20 -17.07 11.17
CA ALA A 854 -44.13 -17.15 10.05
C ALA A 854 -43.52 -17.92 8.87
N GLU A 855 -44.38 -18.42 7.97
CA GLU A 855 -43.92 -18.96 6.68
C GLU A 855 -43.54 -17.79 5.75
N ILE A 856 -42.36 -17.87 5.11
CA ILE A 856 -41.96 -16.94 4.05
C ILE A 856 -42.49 -17.44 2.69
N THR A 857 -42.98 -16.53 1.86
CA THR A 857 -43.47 -16.90 0.53
C THR A 857 -42.32 -17.22 -0.42
N SER A 858 -42.58 -18.06 -1.44
CA SER A 858 -41.56 -18.37 -2.45
C SER A 858 -41.10 -17.14 -3.25
N GLU A 859 -41.97 -16.14 -3.43
CA GLU A 859 -41.63 -14.87 -4.08
C GLU A 859 -40.68 -14.03 -3.20
N GLU A 860 -40.94 -13.98 -1.90
CA GLU A 860 -40.08 -13.29 -0.94
C GLU A 860 -38.68 -13.91 -0.87
N LEU A 861 -38.58 -15.23 -0.76
CA LEU A 861 -37.30 -15.94 -0.75
C LEU A 861 -36.52 -15.73 -2.06
N ALA A 862 -37.21 -15.82 -3.21
CA ALA A 862 -36.58 -15.56 -4.51
C ALA A 862 -36.02 -14.14 -4.62
N ALA A 863 -36.66 -13.15 -3.99
CA ALA A 863 -36.14 -11.78 -3.96
C ALA A 863 -34.86 -11.64 -3.12
N ARG A 864 -34.75 -12.35 -1.98
CA ARG A 864 -33.51 -12.36 -1.17
C ARG A 864 -32.38 -13.03 -1.96
N GLU A 865 -32.67 -14.19 -2.53
CA GLU A 865 -31.74 -14.93 -3.37
C GLU A 865 -31.21 -14.08 -4.52
N GLN A 866 -32.11 -13.41 -5.27
CA GLN A 866 -31.73 -12.53 -6.36
C GLN A 866 -30.83 -11.37 -5.91
N SER A 867 -31.13 -10.77 -4.75
CA SER A 867 -30.32 -9.67 -4.20
C SER A 867 -28.90 -10.13 -3.90
N ILE A 868 -28.74 -11.30 -3.29
CA ILE A 868 -27.43 -11.85 -2.92
C ILE A 868 -26.65 -12.27 -4.17
N SER A 869 -27.29 -12.97 -5.12
CA SER A 869 -26.63 -13.34 -6.38
C SER A 869 -26.17 -12.11 -7.18
N GLN A 870 -26.93 -11.02 -7.17
CA GLN A 870 -26.55 -9.78 -7.85
C GLN A 870 -25.30 -9.14 -7.24
N GLU A 871 -25.16 -9.15 -5.92
CA GLU A 871 -23.98 -8.62 -5.24
C GLU A 871 -22.71 -9.37 -5.67
N TYR A 872 -22.72 -10.71 -5.63
CA TYR A 872 -21.59 -11.51 -6.09
C TYR A 872 -21.33 -11.36 -7.59
N SER A 873 -22.37 -11.34 -8.43
CA SER A 873 -22.22 -11.15 -9.87
C SER A 873 -21.60 -9.81 -10.25
N GLN A 874 -21.94 -8.73 -9.53
CA GLN A 874 -21.35 -7.42 -9.75
C GLN A 874 -19.89 -7.39 -9.33
N TYR A 875 -19.56 -7.94 -8.17
CA TYR A 875 -18.20 -7.95 -7.64
C TYR A 875 -17.26 -8.84 -8.47
N LEU A 876 -17.68 -10.06 -8.79
CA LEU A 876 -16.84 -11.05 -9.49
C LEU A 876 -16.82 -10.89 -11.02
N GLY A 877 -17.69 -10.04 -11.57
CA GLY A 877 -17.85 -9.91 -13.03
C GLY A 877 -18.49 -11.15 -13.70
N VAL A 878 -19.13 -12.03 -12.94
CA VAL A 878 -19.76 -13.27 -13.43
C VAL A 878 -21.25 -13.08 -13.69
N ARG A 879 -21.78 -13.72 -14.74
CA ARG A 879 -23.23 -13.67 -15.01
C ARG A 879 -23.97 -14.59 -14.03
N ALA A 880 -25.05 -14.10 -13.42
CA ALA A 880 -25.97 -14.95 -12.66
C ALA A 880 -26.63 -15.97 -13.61
N GLU A 881 -26.16 -17.22 -13.58
CA GLU A 881 -26.55 -18.20 -14.60
C GLU A 881 -27.88 -18.90 -14.31
N ARG A 882 -28.41 -18.89 -13.07
CA ARG A 882 -29.59 -19.71 -12.72
C ARG A 882 -30.56 -19.00 -11.77
N ASN A 883 -31.83 -18.96 -12.16
CA ASN A 883 -32.94 -18.71 -11.24
C ASN A 883 -33.59 -20.07 -10.91
N LEU A 884 -33.17 -20.69 -9.81
CA LEU A 884 -33.68 -22.00 -9.38
C LEU A 884 -34.94 -21.81 -8.52
N PRO A 885 -36.13 -22.25 -8.98
CA PRO A 885 -37.34 -22.13 -8.21
C PRO A 885 -37.27 -23.05 -6.98
N LEU A 886 -37.88 -22.62 -5.86
CA LEU A 886 -37.86 -23.35 -4.59
C LEU A 886 -38.16 -24.87 -4.72
N PRO A 887 -39.19 -25.33 -5.47
CA PRO A 887 -39.45 -26.77 -5.62
C PRO A 887 -38.27 -27.56 -6.20
N GLU A 888 -37.47 -26.94 -7.08
CA GLU A 888 -36.27 -27.56 -7.65
C GLU A 888 -35.14 -27.64 -6.62
N VAL A 889 -34.93 -26.58 -5.82
CA VAL A 889 -33.98 -26.59 -4.69
C VAL A 889 -34.34 -27.71 -3.71
N GLN A 890 -35.60 -27.81 -3.33
CA GLN A 890 -36.11 -28.86 -2.42
C GLN A 890 -35.96 -30.27 -3.00
N GLN A 891 -36.18 -30.43 -4.31
CA GLN A 891 -35.93 -31.70 -5.00
C GLN A 891 -34.45 -32.10 -4.96
N LYS A 892 -33.53 -31.15 -5.17
CA LYS A 892 -32.09 -31.41 -5.09
C LYS A 892 -31.65 -31.75 -3.67
N LEU A 893 -32.14 -31.05 -2.65
CA LEU A 893 -31.92 -31.41 -1.24
C LEU A 893 -32.43 -32.82 -0.91
N SER A 894 -33.60 -33.19 -1.43
CA SER A 894 -34.14 -34.56 -1.30
C SER A 894 -33.23 -35.61 -1.95
N GLN A 895 -32.64 -35.28 -3.10
CA GLN A 895 -31.71 -36.16 -3.81
C GLN A 895 -30.42 -36.38 -3.00
N VAL A 896 -29.85 -35.31 -2.44
CA VAL A 896 -28.68 -35.41 -1.55
C VAL A 896 -28.95 -36.36 -0.38
N THR A 897 -30.14 -36.32 0.23
CA THR A 897 -30.51 -37.27 1.29
C THR A 897 -30.57 -38.71 0.83
N VAL A 898 -31.10 -38.96 -0.37
CA VAL A 898 -31.17 -40.31 -0.93
C VAL A 898 -29.78 -40.85 -1.27
N GLU A 899 -28.90 -40.00 -1.79
CA GLU A 899 -27.58 -40.41 -2.30
C GLU A 899 -26.52 -40.51 -1.20
N THR A 900 -26.60 -39.67 -0.17
CA THR A 900 -25.58 -39.57 0.89
C THR A 900 -26.04 -40.11 2.25
N GLY A 901 -27.35 -40.17 2.50
CA GLY A 901 -27.92 -40.46 3.82
C GLY A 901 -27.90 -39.28 4.80
N TYR A 902 -27.36 -38.12 4.41
CA TYR A 902 -27.38 -36.88 5.19
C TYR A 902 -28.60 -36.03 4.82
N VAL A 903 -29.22 -35.38 5.79
CA VAL A 903 -30.40 -34.52 5.59
C VAL A 903 -29.93 -33.06 5.63
N PRO A 904 -29.80 -32.38 4.48
CA PRO A 904 -29.33 -31.01 4.41
C PRO A 904 -30.45 -29.99 4.66
N GLY A 905 -30.09 -28.88 5.29
CA GLY A 905 -30.87 -27.64 5.32
C GLY A 905 -30.03 -26.46 4.81
N ILE A 906 -30.65 -25.54 4.08
CA ILE A 906 -30.02 -24.26 3.68
C ILE A 906 -30.54 -23.17 4.61
N LEU A 907 -29.64 -22.53 5.36
CA LEU A 907 -29.94 -21.46 6.28
C LEU A 907 -29.48 -20.12 5.70
N TYR A 908 -30.45 -19.26 5.39
CA TYR A 908 -30.20 -17.87 5.03
C TYR A 908 -30.19 -17.01 6.28
N ILE A 909 -29.13 -16.23 6.43
CA ILE A 909 -29.02 -15.18 7.45
C ILE A 909 -29.19 -13.84 6.75
N ASN A 910 -30.09 -12.99 7.24
CA ASN A 910 -30.35 -11.67 6.67
C ASN A 910 -30.54 -10.64 7.79
N PHE A 911 -30.46 -9.37 7.40
CA PHE A 911 -30.84 -8.25 8.26
C PHE A 911 -31.98 -7.48 7.61
N VAL A 912 -33.08 -7.27 8.36
CA VAL A 912 -34.27 -6.57 7.86
C VAL A 912 -34.59 -5.35 8.75
N PRO A 913 -35.10 -4.23 8.19
CA PRO A 913 -35.39 -3.05 8.97
C PRO A 913 -36.38 -3.29 10.11
N ASP A 914 -36.12 -2.72 11.30
CA ASP A 914 -37.07 -2.76 12.40
C ASP A 914 -38.30 -1.89 12.07
N THR A 915 -39.42 -2.54 11.78
CA THR A 915 -40.68 -1.87 11.43
C THR A 915 -41.62 -1.67 12.63
N ARG A 916 -41.19 -2.02 13.85
CA ARG A 916 -42.00 -1.90 15.07
C ARG A 916 -42.32 -0.42 15.37
N PRO A 917 -43.56 -0.07 15.77
CA PRO A 917 -44.01 1.32 15.92
C PRO A 917 -43.30 2.15 17.00
N GLN A 918 -42.53 1.54 17.91
CA GLN A 918 -41.71 2.26 18.89
C GLN A 918 -40.37 2.75 18.31
N ALA A 919 -39.81 2.08 17.28
CA ALA A 919 -38.57 2.46 16.61
C ALA A 919 -38.72 3.70 15.69
N LYS A 920 -39.96 4.08 15.33
CA LYS A 920 -40.26 5.23 14.45
C LYS A 920 -40.11 6.62 15.11
N GLN A 921 -39.74 6.72 16.39
CA GLN A 921 -39.59 8.01 17.09
C GLN A 921 -38.16 8.54 17.16
N VAL A 922 -37.15 7.74 16.79
CA VAL A 922 -35.76 8.20 16.66
C VAL A 922 -35.51 8.53 15.18
N LEU A 923 -35.02 9.75 14.91
CA LEU A 923 -34.60 10.16 13.58
C LEU A 923 -33.40 9.29 13.14
N GLU A 924 -33.46 8.84 11.87
CA GLU A 924 -32.49 8.01 11.14
C GLU A 924 -32.62 6.48 11.34
N ILE A 925 -33.17 5.83 10.31
CA ILE A 925 -33.11 4.37 10.13
C ILE A 925 -31.67 4.07 9.70
N SER A 926 -30.75 3.97 10.66
CA SER A 926 -29.40 3.45 10.41
C SER A 926 -29.48 1.94 10.10
N PRO A 927 -28.76 1.43 9.08
CA PRO A 927 -28.68 0.00 8.79
C PRO A 927 -28.25 -0.86 9.98
N GLU A 928 -27.49 -0.29 10.93
CA GLU A 928 -26.99 -0.99 12.12
C GLU A 928 -28.12 -1.45 13.07
N ASN A 929 -29.29 -0.81 12.99
CA ASN A 929 -30.48 -1.16 13.77
C ASN A 929 -31.37 -2.20 13.07
N ASN A 930 -30.93 -2.77 11.94
CA ASN A 930 -31.66 -3.87 11.30
C ASN A 930 -31.67 -5.11 12.20
N LEU A 931 -32.78 -5.84 12.21
CA LEU A 931 -32.97 -7.05 13.00
C LEU A 931 -32.55 -8.29 12.22
N LEU A 932 -32.05 -9.29 12.96
CA LEU A 932 -31.67 -10.59 12.45
C LEU A 932 -32.89 -11.39 11.96
N GLU A 933 -32.89 -11.77 10.68
CA GLU A 933 -33.85 -12.66 10.04
C GLU A 933 -33.17 -13.98 9.65
N LEU A 934 -33.72 -15.10 10.13
CA LEU A 934 -33.26 -16.46 9.81
C LEU A 934 -34.30 -17.14 8.91
N VAL A 935 -33.87 -17.70 7.78
CA VAL A 935 -34.76 -18.46 6.89
C VAL A 935 -34.17 -19.84 6.60
N LEU A 936 -34.85 -20.90 7.05
CA LEU A 936 -34.44 -22.29 6.86
C LEU A 936 -35.25 -22.95 5.72
N VAL A 937 -34.54 -23.42 4.70
CA VAL A 937 -35.08 -24.19 3.57
C VAL A 937 -34.72 -25.66 3.73
N THR A 938 -35.72 -26.55 3.71
CA THR A 938 -35.54 -28.01 3.81
C THR A 938 -36.18 -28.75 2.64
N ALA A 939 -35.92 -30.05 2.53
CA ALA A 939 -36.25 -30.87 1.36
C ALA A 939 -37.76 -31.05 1.09
N ASP A 940 -38.63 -31.02 2.10
CA ASP A 940 -40.05 -31.38 1.93
C ASP A 940 -41.05 -30.49 2.69
N LYS A 941 -40.60 -29.41 3.34
CA LYS A 941 -41.45 -28.46 4.10
C LYS A 941 -41.39 -27.05 3.52
N PRO A 942 -42.43 -26.21 3.71
CA PRO A 942 -42.32 -24.79 3.43
C PRO A 942 -41.13 -24.16 4.19
N PRO A 943 -40.44 -23.15 3.63
CA PRO A 943 -39.34 -22.49 4.33
C PRO A 943 -39.83 -21.80 5.61
N HIS A 944 -39.08 -21.98 6.69
CA HIS A 944 -39.38 -21.40 7.99
C HIS A 944 -38.64 -20.09 8.17
N ARG A 945 -39.33 -19.01 8.57
CA ARG A 945 -38.74 -17.68 8.82
C ARG A 945 -38.91 -17.29 10.27
N LEU A 946 -37.80 -16.93 10.91
CA LEU A 946 -37.76 -16.40 12.28
C LEU A 946 -37.15 -15.00 12.27
N LEU A 947 -37.77 -14.08 13.00
CA LEU A 947 -37.22 -12.76 13.29
C LEU A 947 -36.75 -12.73 14.75
N VAL A 948 -35.47 -12.46 14.96
CA VAL A 948 -34.81 -12.50 16.27
C VAL A 948 -34.50 -11.06 16.72
N ASP A 949 -34.73 -10.75 18.01
CA ASP A 949 -34.39 -9.46 18.60
C ASP A 949 -32.88 -9.34 18.85
N SER A 950 -32.12 -9.32 17.77
CA SER A 950 -30.67 -9.08 17.76
C SER A 950 -30.35 -8.16 16.59
N THR A 951 -29.65 -7.07 16.88
CA THR A 951 -29.33 -6.07 15.88
C THR A 951 -28.17 -6.51 15.00
N GLN A 952 -28.06 -5.91 13.81
CA GLN A 952 -26.91 -6.12 12.93
C GLN A 952 -25.60 -5.76 13.62
N ALA A 953 -25.57 -4.65 14.36
CA ALA A 953 -24.42 -4.25 15.16
C ALA A 953 -24.03 -5.30 16.20
N ASP A 954 -24.99 -5.80 16.99
CA ASP A 954 -24.74 -6.82 18.02
C ASP A 954 -24.10 -8.09 17.45
N ILE A 955 -24.61 -8.56 16.31
CA ILE A 955 -24.10 -9.76 15.65
C ILE A 955 -22.70 -9.50 15.10
N GLN A 956 -22.47 -8.37 14.43
CA GLN A 956 -21.15 -8.03 13.89
C GLN A 956 -20.11 -7.84 15.00
N THR A 957 -20.47 -7.23 16.13
CA THR A 957 -19.60 -7.15 17.31
C THR A 957 -19.25 -8.53 17.84
N ALA A 958 -20.23 -9.43 17.97
CA ALA A 958 -19.98 -10.78 18.47
C ALA A 958 -19.15 -11.62 17.50
N VAL A 959 -19.31 -11.43 16.17
CA VAL A 959 -18.45 -12.04 15.13
C VAL A 959 -17.01 -11.58 15.28
N ALA A 960 -16.77 -10.26 15.41
CA ALA A 960 -15.43 -9.72 15.61
C ALA A 960 -14.78 -10.27 16.89
N GLN A 961 -15.52 -10.33 18.01
CA GLN A 961 -15.05 -10.92 19.26
C GLN A 961 -14.70 -12.41 19.11
N LEU A 962 -15.54 -13.19 18.43
CA LEU A 962 -15.27 -14.60 18.17
C LEU A 962 -14.00 -14.79 17.35
N HIS A 963 -13.84 -14.03 16.27
CA HIS A 963 -12.64 -14.06 15.44
C HIS A 963 -11.38 -13.82 16.27
N ARG A 964 -11.33 -12.74 17.06
CA ARG A 964 -10.17 -12.45 17.93
C ARG A 964 -9.88 -13.60 18.90
N GLY A 965 -10.94 -14.20 19.46
CA GLY A 965 -10.81 -15.32 20.38
C GLY A 965 -10.25 -16.59 19.74
N VAL A 966 -10.61 -16.91 18.49
CA VAL A 966 -10.18 -18.16 17.83
C VAL A 966 -8.82 -18.05 17.15
N ILE A 967 -8.40 -16.86 16.70
CA ILE A 967 -7.11 -16.68 16.02
C ILE A 967 -5.91 -16.59 16.96
N SER A 968 -6.16 -16.40 18.26
CA SER A 968 -5.13 -16.31 19.28
C SER A 968 -5.12 -17.57 20.15
N GLN A 969 -4.16 -18.46 19.91
CA GLN A 969 -4.01 -19.73 20.65
C GLN A 969 -3.84 -19.54 22.16
N SER A 970 -3.34 -18.38 22.57
CA SER A 970 -3.11 -18.06 23.96
C SER A 970 -4.34 -17.58 24.71
N LEU A 971 -5.36 -17.05 24.04
CA LEU A 971 -6.58 -16.54 24.68
C LEU A 971 -7.44 -17.63 25.35
N GLY A 972 -6.99 -18.88 25.35
CA GLY A 972 -7.63 -20.00 26.04
C GLY A 972 -9.07 -20.17 25.55
N ARG A 973 -10.02 -20.33 26.47
CA ARG A 973 -11.44 -20.54 26.17
C ARG A 973 -12.25 -19.24 25.98
N ARG A 974 -11.60 -18.07 25.83
CA ARG A 974 -12.29 -16.76 25.70
C ARG A 974 -13.20 -16.67 24.48
N TYR A 975 -12.93 -17.43 23.43
CA TYR A 975 -13.82 -17.55 22.27
C TYR A 975 -15.21 -18.11 22.63
N LEU A 976 -15.37 -18.84 23.76
CA LEU A 976 -16.62 -19.49 24.11
C LEU A 976 -17.77 -18.52 24.38
N ARG A 977 -17.51 -17.35 25.00
CA ARG A 977 -18.57 -16.37 25.30
C ARG A 977 -19.19 -15.78 24.02
N PRO A 978 -18.42 -15.18 23.08
CA PRO A 978 -18.98 -14.73 21.82
C PRO A 978 -19.49 -15.89 20.95
N ALA A 979 -18.87 -17.08 21.01
CA ALA A 979 -19.39 -18.28 20.34
C ALA A 979 -20.77 -18.69 20.85
N LYS A 980 -21.01 -18.61 22.16
CA LYS A 980 -22.31 -18.87 22.80
C LYS A 980 -23.34 -17.82 22.44
N ARG A 981 -22.98 -16.54 22.47
CA ARG A 981 -23.88 -15.45 22.07
C ARG A 981 -24.34 -15.60 20.60
N LEU A 982 -23.41 -15.90 19.71
CA LEU A 982 -23.73 -16.14 18.30
C LEU A 982 -24.53 -17.43 18.10
N HIS A 983 -24.19 -18.52 18.81
CA HIS A 983 -24.99 -19.75 18.76
C HIS A 983 -26.43 -19.50 19.21
N SER A 984 -26.62 -18.80 20.34
CA SER A 984 -27.94 -18.45 20.87
C SER A 984 -28.75 -17.56 19.94
N SER A 985 -28.09 -16.71 19.14
CA SER A 985 -28.79 -15.83 18.20
C SER A 985 -29.09 -16.52 16.86
N LEU A 986 -28.17 -17.34 16.35
CA LEU A 986 -28.20 -17.87 14.98
C LEU A 986 -28.74 -19.30 14.88
N ILE A 987 -28.54 -20.14 15.91
CA ILE A 987 -28.80 -21.59 15.86
C ILE A 987 -29.87 -22.03 16.86
N GLU A 988 -29.78 -21.57 18.11
CA GLU A 988 -30.72 -21.92 19.18
C GLU A 988 -32.21 -21.71 18.80
N PRO A 989 -32.61 -20.64 18.08
CA PRO A 989 -34.00 -20.46 17.65
C PRO A 989 -34.50 -21.56 16.70
N LEU A 990 -33.58 -22.27 16.04
CA LEU A 990 -33.88 -23.29 15.02
C LEU A 990 -33.68 -24.72 15.53
N GLU A 991 -33.01 -24.96 16.65
CA GLU A 991 -32.62 -26.31 17.11
C GLU A 991 -33.78 -27.29 17.18
N ASP A 992 -34.93 -26.82 17.64
CA ASP A 992 -36.15 -27.60 17.80
C ASP A 992 -36.70 -28.08 16.45
N ILE A 993 -36.52 -27.27 15.40
CA ILE A 993 -36.89 -27.58 14.01
C ILE A 993 -35.85 -28.51 13.40
N LEU A 994 -34.56 -28.19 13.54
CA LEU A 994 -33.44 -28.98 13.03
C LEU A 994 -33.50 -30.42 13.55
N SER A 995 -33.74 -30.59 14.85
CA SER A 995 -33.85 -31.90 15.51
C SER A 995 -35.08 -32.70 15.04
N LYS A 996 -36.27 -32.08 15.00
CA LYS A 996 -37.51 -32.76 14.57
C LYS A 996 -37.48 -33.18 13.10
N GLN A 997 -36.79 -32.42 12.25
CA GLN A 997 -36.63 -32.72 10.83
C GLN A 997 -35.40 -33.60 10.55
N GLY A 998 -34.59 -33.92 11.57
CA GLY A 998 -33.41 -34.78 11.44
C GLY A 998 -32.30 -34.16 10.61
N ILE A 999 -32.21 -32.84 10.54
CA ILE A 999 -31.17 -32.11 9.80
C ILE A 999 -29.82 -32.41 10.47
N ASN A 1000 -28.84 -32.84 9.69
CA ASN A 1000 -27.48 -33.14 10.15
C ASN A 1000 -26.39 -32.48 9.28
N HIS A 1001 -26.81 -31.71 8.28
CA HIS A 1001 -25.94 -30.88 7.45
C HIS A 1001 -26.55 -29.49 7.25
N LEU A 1002 -25.75 -28.44 7.40
CA LEU A 1002 -26.17 -27.04 7.24
C LEU A 1002 -25.30 -26.31 6.23
N ALA A 1003 -25.94 -25.79 5.17
CA ALA A 1003 -25.33 -24.87 4.22
C ALA A 1003 -25.80 -23.43 4.54
N PHE A 1004 -24.86 -22.51 4.74
CA PHE A 1004 -25.14 -21.14 5.14
C PHE A 1004 -25.04 -20.19 3.94
N VAL A 1005 -26.05 -19.34 3.79
CA VAL A 1005 -26.00 -18.17 2.88
C VAL A 1005 -25.90 -16.93 3.76
N LEU A 1006 -24.73 -16.28 3.72
CA LEU A 1006 -24.32 -15.25 4.69
C LEU A 1006 -24.32 -13.84 4.06
N PRO A 1007 -24.82 -12.83 4.78
CA PRO A 1007 -24.79 -11.43 4.33
C PRO A 1007 -23.39 -10.84 4.58
N SER A 1008 -23.16 -9.62 4.07
CA SER A 1008 -21.93 -8.86 4.31
C SER A 1008 -21.63 -8.70 5.81
N GLY A 1009 -20.36 -8.86 6.20
CA GLY A 1009 -19.86 -8.81 7.57
C GLY A 1009 -19.94 -10.15 8.32
N LEU A 1010 -20.55 -11.18 7.72
CA LEU A 1010 -20.67 -12.52 8.29
C LEU A 1010 -20.04 -13.59 7.40
N ARG A 1011 -19.56 -13.26 6.20
CA ARG A 1011 -19.06 -14.25 5.21
C ARG A 1011 -17.78 -14.95 5.64
N ALA A 1012 -17.04 -14.36 6.58
CA ALA A 1012 -15.87 -14.95 7.20
C ALA A 1012 -16.15 -15.61 8.56
N LEU A 1013 -17.40 -15.70 9.02
CA LEU A 1013 -17.73 -16.24 10.35
C LEU A 1013 -17.22 -17.68 10.54
N PRO A 1014 -16.46 -17.99 11.62
CA PRO A 1014 -16.00 -19.35 11.91
C PRO A 1014 -17.13 -20.20 12.48
N LEU A 1015 -18.05 -20.60 11.60
CA LEU A 1015 -19.26 -21.37 11.94
C LEU A 1015 -18.96 -22.62 12.77
N ALA A 1016 -17.84 -23.30 12.48
CA ALA A 1016 -17.42 -24.49 13.19
C ALA A 1016 -17.15 -24.24 14.68
N ALA A 1017 -16.71 -23.03 15.04
CA ALA A 1017 -16.37 -22.63 16.41
C ALA A 1017 -17.56 -22.06 17.21
N LEU A 1018 -18.75 -21.93 16.61
CA LEU A 1018 -19.96 -21.61 17.38
C LEU A 1018 -20.20 -22.69 18.44
N HIS A 1019 -20.61 -22.31 19.65
CA HIS A 1019 -20.61 -23.20 20.80
C HIS A 1019 -21.87 -23.02 21.63
N ASN A 1020 -22.57 -24.10 21.98
CA ASN A 1020 -23.84 -23.99 22.72
C ASN A 1020 -23.69 -23.96 24.25
N GLY A 1021 -22.46 -24.11 24.75
CA GLY A 1021 -22.15 -24.25 26.17
C GLY A 1021 -21.58 -25.64 26.51
N ASP A 1022 -21.97 -26.66 25.75
CA ASP A 1022 -21.51 -28.05 25.94
C ASP A 1022 -20.64 -28.57 24.79
N SER A 1023 -20.92 -28.14 23.56
CA SER A 1023 -20.30 -28.66 22.33
C SER A 1023 -20.24 -27.60 21.24
N PHE A 1024 -19.28 -27.75 20.33
CA PHE A 1024 -19.19 -26.93 19.12
C PHE A 1024 -20.26 -27.32 18.10
N LEU A 1025 -20.66 -26.37 17.25
CA LEU A 1025 -21.65 -26.60 16.19
C LEU A 1025 -21.20 -27.71 15.23
N ILE A 1026 -19.90 -27.78 14.95
CA ILE A 1026 -19.29 -28.80 14.09
C ILE A 1026 -19.41 -30.23 14.66
N GLU A 1027 -19.59 -30.37 15.98
CA GLU A 1027 -19.82 -31.68 16.61
C GLU A 1027 -21.22 -32.25 16.30
N ARG A 1028 -22.17 -31.37 15.96
CA ARG A 1028 -23.57 -31.74 15.72
C ARG A 1028 -23.95 -31.75 14.24
N TYR A 1029 -23.38 -30.86 13.43
CA TYR A 1029 -23.70 -30.71 12.01
C TYR A 1029 -22.43 -30.65 11.17
N SER A 1030 -22.46 -31.23 9.97
CA SER A 1030 -21.50 -30.85 8.93
C SER A 1030 -21.89 -29.49 8.34
N LEU A 1031 -20.89 -28.65 8.03
CA LEU A 1031 -21.09 -27.23 7.71
C LEU A 1031 -20.53 -26.89 6.32
N GLY A 1032 -21.11 -25.88 5.69
CA GLY A 1032 -20.57 -25.25 4.48
C GLY A 1032 -21.19 -23.88 4.24
N ILE A 1033 -20.51 -23.05 3.45
CA ILE A 1033 -20.95 -21.72 3.04
C ILE A 1033 -21.28 -21.76 1.55
N MET A 1034 -22.37 -21.12 1.17
CA MET A 1034 -22.80 -21.00 -0.22
C MET A 1034 -22.96 -19.51 -0.55
N PRO A 1035 -22.27 -18.96 -1.56
CA PRO A 1035 -22.44 -17.55 -1.92
C PRO A 1035 -23.90 -17.22 -2.26
N SER A 1036 -24.52 -18.07 -3.09
CA SER A 1036 -25.97 -18.11 -3.29
C SER A 1036 -26.35 -19.42 -3.99
N VAL A 1037 -27.59 -19.86 -3.89
CA VAL A 1037 -28.10 -21.05 -4.61
C VAL A 1037 -28.11 -20.82 -6.12
N GLY A 1038 -28.36 -19.60 -6.59
CA GLY A 1038 -28.41 -19.21 -8.00
C GLY A 1038 -27.03 -19.18 -8.68
N LEU A 1039 -25.96 -19.03 -7.91
CA LEU A 1039 -24.57 -19.08 -8.41
C LEU A 1039 -23.88 -20.42 -8.14
N THR A 1040 -24.46 -21.27 -7.31
CA THR A 1040 -23.84 -22.53 -6.89
C THR A 1040 -24.44 -23.71 -7.64
N ASN A 1041 -23.58 -24.57 -8.18
CA ASN A 1041 -24.04 -25.85 -8.71
C ASN A 1041 -24.33 -26.85 -7.58
N ILE A 1042 -25.57 -26.86 -7.10
CA ILE A 1042 -26.04 -27.69 -5.98
C ILE A 1042 -26.36 -29.15 -6.35
N ASP A 1043 -25.88 -29.64 -7.49
CA ASP A 1043 -25.98 -31.06 -7.86
C ASP A 1043 -24.96 -31.90 -7.08
N TYR A 1044 -25.39 -33.04 -6.56
CA TYR A 1044 -24.50 -34.00 -5.91
C TYR A 1044 -23.42 -34.52 -6.87
N SER A 1045 -22.19 -34.64 -6.39
CA SER A 1045 -21.18 -35.48 -7.03
C SER A 1045 -20.28 -36.18 -6.03
N ASP A 1046 -20.03 -37.46 -6.33
CA ASP A 1046 -19.17 -38.33 -5.53
C ASP A 1046 -17.72 -38.24 -6.02
N VAL A 1047 -16.82 -37.78 -5.15
CA VAL A 1047 -15.39 -37.61 -5.47
C VAL A 1047 -14.52 -38.77 -4.98
N ARG A 1048 -15.10 -39.80 -4.33
CA ARG A 1048 -14.31 -40.90 -3.72
C ARG A 1048 -13.48 -41.72 -4.71
N SER A 1049 -13.85 -41.69 -5.98
CA SER A 1049 -13.11 -42.35 -7.06
C SER A 1049 -12.31 -41.37 -7.96
N ALA A 1050 -12.29 -40.09 -7.62
CA ALA A 1050 -11.55 -39.08 -8.39
C ALA A 1050 -10.04 -39.22 -8.18
N GLU A 1051 -9.24 -38.79 -9.15
CA GLU A 1051 -7.79 -38.61 -8.96
C GLU A 1051 -7.49 -37.18 -8.44
N VAL A 1052 -6.44 -37.06 -7.63
CA VAL A 1052 -5.97 -35.77 -7.08
C VAL A 1052 -4.76 -35.28 -7.85
N LEU A 1053 -4.79 -34.00 -8.24
CA LEU A 1053 -3.60 -33.24 -8.61
C LEU A 1053 -3.22 -32.36 -7.43
N ALA A 1054 -2.14 -32.72 -6.72
CA ALA A 1054 -1.64 -31.98 -5.56
C ALA A 1054 -0.41 -31.16 -5.95
N VAL A 1055 -0.50 -29.84 -5.96
CA VAL A 1055 0.59 -28.97 -6.40
C VAL A 1055 0.85 -27.89 -5.37
N GLY A 1056 2.08 -27.40 -5.28
CA GLY A 1056 2.39 -26.38 -4.29
C GLY A 1056 3.80 -25.83 -4.39
N ALA A 1057 4.07 -24.81 -3.59
CA ALA A 1057 5.39 -24.22 -3.42
C ALA A 1057 5.74 -24.24 -1.93
N SER A 1058 6.95 -24.69 -1.61
CA SER A 1058 7.47 -24.71 -0.25
C SER A 1058 8.49 -23.58 0.01
N THR A 1059 9.02 -22.97 -1.04
CA THR A 1059 9.98 -21.87 -0.94
C THR A 1059 9.51 -20.68 -1.77
N PHE A 1060 9.75 -19.46 -1.29
CA PHE A 1060 9.28 -18.24 -1.96
C PHE A 1060 10.34 -17.12 -1.93
N PRO A 1061 10.40 -16.24 -2.95
CA PRO A 1061 11.32 -15.11 -2.95
C PRO A 1061 10.91 -14.03 -1.93
N ASP A 1062 9.61 -13.72 -1.90
CA ASP A 1062 9.05 -12.57 -1.18
C ASP A 1062 8.06 -12.96 -0.07
N GLN A 1063 8.03 -14.24 0.34
CA GLN A 1063 7.14 -14.75 1.39
C GLN A 1063 7.84 -15.79 2.28
N PRO A 1064 7.36 -16.05 3.51
CA PRO A 1064 7.92 -17.11 4.35
C PRO A 1064 7.78 -18.49 3.72
N ASP A 1065 8.81 -19.31 3.84
CA ASP A 1065 8.79 -20.70 3.39
C ASP A 1065 7.73 -21.53 4.14
N LEU A 1066 7.20 -22.55 3.46
CA LEU A 1066 6.22 -23.51 3.98
C LEU A 1066 6.83 -24.92 4.00
N PRO A 1067 7.69 -25.23 4.99
CA PRO A 1067 8.46 -26.46 5.04
C PRO A 1067 7.63 -27.76 5.13
N ALA A 1068 6.36 -27.72 5.58
CA ALA A 1068 5.49 -28.90 5.66
C ALA A 1068 4.81 -29.25 4.33
N VAL A 1069 4.76 -28.33 3.35
CA VAL A 1069 4.13 -28.54 2.04
C VAL A 1069 4.63 -29.79 1.32
N PRO A 1070 5.95 -30.08 1.23
CA PRO A 1070 6.42 -31.31 0.58
C PRO A 1070 5.93 -32.60 1.28
N LEU A 1071 5.79 -32.56 2.61
CA LEU A 1071 5.24 -33.69 3.38
C LEU A 1071 3.74 -33.84 3.11
N GLU A 1072 2.98 -32.74 3.13
CA GLU A 1072 1.55 -32.70 2.84
C GLU A 1072 1.25 -33.30 1.46
N LEU A 1073 1.84 -32.73 0.39
CA LEU A 1073 1.60 -33.13 -0.99
C LEU A 1073 1.92 -34.60 -1.24
N LYS A 1074 3.06 -35.07 -0.72
CA LYS A 1074 3.49 -36.46 -0.83
C LYS A 1074 2.55 -37.40 -0.08
N THR A 1075 2.12 -37.04 1.12
CA THR A 1075 1.20 -37.86 1.91
C THR A 1075 -0.13 -38.03 1.20
N ILE A 1076 -0.68 -36.94 0.65
CA ILE A 1076 -1.94 -36.96 -0.10
C ILE A 1076 -1.83 -37.85 -1.33
N ALA A 1077 -0.85 -37.60 -2.22
CA ALA A 1077 -0.79 -38.24 -3.54
C ALA A 1077 -0.16 -39.64 -3.56
N ASP A 1078 0.79 -39.94 -2.65
CA ASP A 1078 1.46 -41.26 -2.65
C ASP A 1078 0.81 -42.25 -1.67
N THR A 1079 0.16 -41.76 -0.61
CA THR A 1079 -0.28 -42.61 0.52
C THR A 1079 -1.80 -42.69 0.64
N LEU A 1080 -2.49 -41.55 0.64
CA LEU A 1080 -3.92 -41.49 0.97
C LEU A 1080 -4.83 -41.63 -0.25
N TRP A 1081 -4.46 -40.98 -1.35
CA TRP A 1081 -5.33 -40.79 -2.50
C TRP A 1081 -4.61 -41.11 -3.82
N PRO A 1082 -5.25 -41.74 -4.83
CA PRO A 1082 -4.65 -41.88 -6.15
C PRO A 1082 -4.45 -40.52 -6.81
N GLY A 1083 -3.21 -40.20 -7.20
CA GLY A 1083 -2.93 -38.89 -7.80
C GLY A 1083 -1.48 -38.70 -8.23
N GLN A 1084 -1.16 -37.44 -8.54
CA GLN A 1084 0.20 -36.96 -8.80
C GLN A 1084 0.44 -35.69 -7.99
N PHE A 1085 1.70 -35.45 -7.62
CA PHE A 1085 2.09 -34.18 -7.03
C PHE A 1085 3.27 -33.49 -7.73
N PHE A 1086 3.30 -32.16 -7.65
CA PHE A 1086 4.34 -31.31 -8.20
C PHE A 1086 4.70 -30.20 -7.21
N LEU A 1087 5.98 -29.82 -7.16
CA LEU A 1087 6.52 -28.86 -6.19
C LEU A 1087 7.30 -27.77 -6.92
N ASN A 1088 7.26 -26.54 -6.39
CA ASN A 1088 8.11 -25.40 -6.76
C ASN A 1088 8.11 -25.12 -8.27
N GLU A 1089 9.24 -25.31 -8.96
CA GLU A 1089 9.38 -25.05 -10.41
C GLU A 1089 8.43 -25.87 -11.29
N SER A 1090 7.81 -26.90 -10.70
CA SER A 1090 6.77 -27.72 -11.31
C SER A 1090 5.33 -27.28 -10.94
N PHE A 1091 5.18 -26.13 -10.28
CA PHE A 1091 3.92 -25.49 -9.90
C PHE A 1091 3.78 -24.08 -10.53
N THR A 1092 3.64 -24.06 -11.86
CA THR A 1092 3.24 -22.86 -12.63
C THR A 1092 1.81 -23.00 -13.21
N PRO A 1093 1.12 -21.90 -13.55
CA PRO A 1093 -0.22 -21.95 -14.14
C PRO A 1093 -0.30 -22.83 -15.40
N GLU A 1094 0.70 -22.74 -16.28
CA GLU A 1094 0.78 -23.52 -17.52
C GLU A 1094 0.91 -25.01 -17.25
N GLN A 1095 1.70 -25.38 -16.23
CA GLN A 1095 1.91 -26.77 -15.86
C GLN A 1095 0.67 -27.36 -15.17
N VAL A 1096 0.00 -26.58 -14.31
CA VAL A 1096 -1.29 -27.00 -13.73
C VAL A 1096 -2.31 -27.25 -14.83
N LEU A 1097 -2.44 -26.33 -15.80
CA LEU A 1097 -3.32 -26.51 -16.94
C LEU A 1097 -2.94 -27.74 -17.79
N ALA A 1098 -1.64 -27.90 -18.10
CA ALA A 1098 -1.16 -29.01 -18.92
C ALA A 1098 -1.35 -30.38 -18.24
N ASN A 1099 -1.13 -30.47 -16.94
CA ASN A 1099 -1.33 -31.71 -16.18
C ASN A 1099 -2.82 -32.05 -16.09
N ARG A 1100 -3.69 -31.06 -15.89
CA ARG A 1100 -5.15 -31.25 -15.92
C ARG A 1100 -5.70 -31.66 -17.28
N GLN A 1101 -5.05 -31.28 -18.37
CA GLN A 1101 -5.44 -31.77 -19.70
C GLN A 1101 -4.97 -33.20 -20.00
N ARG A 1102 -3.99 -33.72 -19.25
CA ARG A 1102 -3.43 -35.07 -19.44
C ARG A 1102 -4.13 -36.14 -18.61
N GLY A 1103 -4.77 -35.76 -17.50
CA GLY A 1103 -5.48 -36.66 -16.59
C GLY A 1103 -6.79 -36.06 -16.10
N ASP A 1104 -7.77 -36.90 -15.80
CA ASP A 1104 -9.09 -36.49 -15.33
C ASP A 1104 -9.08 -36.23 -13.80
N TYR A 1105 -8.36 -35.17 -13.38
CA TYR A 1105 -8.27 -34.77 -11.97
C TYR A 1105 -9.51 -33.96 -11.55
N SER A 1106 -10.45 -34.60 -10.82
CA SER A 1106 -11.62 -33.89 -10.26
C SER A 1106 -11.35 -33.24 -8.91
N ILE A 1107 -10.17 -33.45 -8.32
CA ILE A 1107 -9.69 -32.76 -7.12
C ILE A 1107 -8.38 -32.06 -7.45
N LEU A 1108 -8.34 -30.74 -7.20
CA LEU A 1108 -7.13 -29.91 -7.30
C LEU A 1108 -6.77 -29.42 -5.90
N HIS A 1109 -5.57 -29.74 -5.43
CA HIS A 1109 -5.07 -29.30 -4.13
C HIS A 1109 -3.87 -28.39 -4.35
N LEU A 1110 -3.96 -27.15 -3.87
CA LEU A 1110 -2.93 -26.13 -3.96
C LEU A 1110 -2.37 -25.85 -2.56
N ALA A 1111 -1.11 -26.21 -2.34
CA ALA A 1111 -0.39 -25.99 -1.09
C ALA A 1111 0.64 -24.86 -1.26
N THR A 1112 0.18 -23.64 -1.02
CA THR A 1112 0.92 -22.40 -1.24
C THR A 1112 0.20 -21.23 -0.56
N HIS A 1113 0.84 -20.07 -0.42
CA HIS A 1113 0.18 -18.86 0.07
C HIS A 1113 -0.91 -18.35 -0.86
N GLY A 1114 -1.99 -17.85 -0.28
CA GLY A 1114 -3.04 -17.10 -0.97
C GLY A 1114 -3.59 -16.01 -0.07
N GLU A 1115 -3.98 -14.90 -0.66
CA GLU A 1115 -4.41 -13.71 0.08
C GLU A 1115 -5.65 -13.09 -0.56
N PHE A 1116 -6.72 -12.95 0.22
CA PHE A 1116 -7.90 -12.20 -0.16
C PHE A 1116 -7.82 -10.80 0.43
N ARG A 1117 -7.64 -9.79 -0.43
CA ARG A 1117 -7.46 -8.38 -0.06
C ARG A 1117 -8.73 -7.58 -0.35
N ALA A 1118 -8.88 -6.45 0.34
CA ALA A 1118 -9.94 -5.49 0.09
C ALA A 1118 -9.84 -4.86 -1.31
N GLY A 1119 -10.95 -4.30 -1.81
CA GLY A 1119 -11.02 -3.65 -3.12
C GLY A 1119 -11.31 -4.63 -4.28
N ASP A 1120 -10.73 -4.36 -5.46
CA ASP A 1120 -10.98 -5.13 -6.67
C ASP A 1120 -10.55 -6.60 -6.53
N PRO A 1121 -11.27 -7.57 -7.13
CA PRO A 1121 -10.82 -8.97 -7.18
C PRO A 1121 -9.35 -9.16 -7.64
N SER A 1122 -8.80 -8.27 -8.47
CA SER A 1122 -7.39 -8.33 -8.88
C SER A 1122 -6.39 -8.15 -7.74
N ASN A 1123 -6.81 -7.56 -6.60
CA ASN A 1123 -5.95 -7.40 -5.42
C ASN A 1123 -5.74 -8.72 -4.66
N SER A 1124 -6.66 -9.67 -4.84
CA SER A 1124 -6.58 -11.00 -4.21
C SER A 1124 -5.85 -11.97 -5.12
N TYR A 1125 -5.00 -12.84 -4.58
CA TYR A 1125 -4.17 -13.73 -5.40
C TYR A 1125 -3.85 -15.07 -4.72
N ILE A 1126 -3.51 -16.06 -5.54
CA ILE A 1126 -2.84 -17.30 -5.15
C ILE A 1126 -1.40 -17.22 -5.65
N GLN A 1127 -0.43 -17.42 -4.76
CA GLN A 1127 0.99 -17.40 -5.09
C GLN A 1127 1.35 -18.73 -5.78
N PHE A 1128 1.62 -18.69 -7.08
CA PHE A 1128 2.29 -19.77 -7.78
C PHE A 1128 3.81 -19.59 -7.63
N TRP A 1129 4.60 -20.58 -8.02
CA TRP A 1129 6.05 -20.52 -7.87
C TRP A 1129 6.68 -19.30 -8.56
N ASP A 1130 6.22 -19.00 -9.77
CA ASP A 1130 6.79 -18.02 -10.69
C ASP A 1130 6.04 -16.69 -10.71
N GLN A 1131 4.78 -16.66 -10.27
CA GLN A 1131 3.91 -15.50 -10.38
C GLN A 1131 2.74 -15.55 -9.39
N ARG A 1132 2.06 -14.40 -9.23
CA ARG A 1132 0.79 -14.31 -8.50
C ARG A 1132 -0.37 -14.44 -9.50
N VAL A 1133 -1.22 -15.44 -9.31
CA VAL A 1133 -2.47 -15.58 -10.09
C VAL A 1133 -3.58 -14.91 -9.32
N THR A 1134 -4.07 -13.78 -9.83
CA THR A 1134 -5.13 -13.02 -9.16
C THR A 1134 -6.48 -13.74 -9.23
N LEU A 1135 -7.41 -13.39 -8.33
CA LEU A 1135 -8.77 -13.93 -8.30
C LEU A 1135 -9.50 -13.66 -9.64
N SER A 1136 -9.24 -12.51 -10.28
CA SER A 1136 -9.74 -12.18 -11.62
C SER A 1136 -9.20 -13.10 -12.74
N GLN A 1137 -7.99 -13.66 -12.55
CA GLN A 1137 -7.32 -14.54 -13.50
C GLN A 1137 -7.58 -16.03 -13.25
N LEU A 1138 -8.13 -16.43 -12.09
CA LEU A 1138 -8.45 -17.84 -11.81
C LEU A 1138 -9.27 -18.55 -12.89
N PRO A 1139 -10.26 -17.92 -13.56
CA PRO A 1139 -10.97 -18.53 -14.68
C PRO A 1139 -10.03 -19.02 -15.81
N ASN A 1140 -8.85 -18.41 -15.98
CA ASN A 1140 -7.88 -18.78 -17.02
C ASN A 1140 -7.27 -20.17 -16.78
N LEU A 1141 -7.30 -20.68 -15.54
CA LEU A 1141 -6.89 -22.05 -15.22
C LEU A 1141 -7.86 -23.10 -15.77
N SER A 1142 -9.01 -22.68 -16.32
CA SER A 1142 -10.03 -23.54 -16.95
C SER A 1142 -10.42 -24.72 -16.05
N LEU A 1143 -10.70 -24.45 -14.77
CA LEU A 1143 -11.02 -25.50 -13.79
C LEU A 1143 -12.36 -26.20 -14.05
N ASN A 1144 -13.16 -25.69 -14.96
CA ASN A 1144 -14.43 -26.26 -15.40
C ASN A 1144 -14.31 -27.22 -16.60
N ASP A 1145 -13.14 -27.33 -17.24
CA ASP A 1145 -12.91 -28.23 -18.40
C ASP A 1145 -11.49 -28.86 -18.38
N PRO A 1146 -11.34 -30.16 -18.05
CA PRO A 1146 -12.37 -31.03 -17.45
C PRO A 1146 -12.80 -30.54 -16.06
N PRO A 1147 -14.01 -30.82 -15.56
CA PRO A 1147 -14.51 -30.19 -14.34
C PRO A 1147 -13.75 -30.65 -13.07
N VAL A 1148 -13.30 -29.67 -12.27
CA VAL A 1148 -12.86 -29.84 -10.89
C VAL A 1148 -14.05 -29.71 -9.96
N ASP A 1149 -14.34 -30.78 -9.23
CA ASP A 1149 -15.41 -30.81 -8.25
C ASP A 1149 -14.96 -30.23 -6.90
N LEU A 1150 -13.69 -30.40 -6.53
CA LEU A 1150 -13.11 -29.89 -5.28
C LEU A 1150 -11.76 -29.19 -5.53
N LEU A 1151 -11.72 -27.88 -5.25
CA LEU A 1151 -10.50 -27.11 -5.11
C LEU A 1151 -10.14 -27.03 -3.61
N VAL A 1152 -8.91 -27.35 -3.23
CA VAL A 1152 -8.41 -27.18 -1.86
C VAL A 1152 -7.27 -26.18 -1.88
N LEU A 1153 -7.37 -25.12 -1.10
CA LEU A 1153 -6.30 -24.16 -0.85
C LEU A 1153 -5.81 -24.37 0.59
N SER A 1154 -4.64 -24.98 0.78
CA SER A 1154 -4.17 -25.36 2.12
C SER A 1154 -3.57 -24.20 2.91
N ALA A 1155 -3.11 -23.12 2.27
CA ALA A 1155 -2.66 -21.92 2.97
C ALA A 1155 -3.24 -20.63 2.35
N CYS A 1156 -4.32 -20.11 2.93
CA CYS A 1156 -4.87 -18.82 2.54
C CYS A 1156 -5.13 -17.92 3.75
N ARG A 1157 -5.12 -16.60 3.55
CA ARG A 1157 -5.61 -15.63 4.52
C ARG A 1157 -6.69 -14.77 3.89
N THR A 1158 -7.76 -14.53 4.65
CA THR A 1158 -8.76 -13.52 4.28
C THR A 1158 -8.51 -12.23 5.07
N ALA A 1159 -8.56 -11.08 4.41
CA ALA A 1159 -8.57 -9.77 5.07
C ALA A 1159 -9.91 -9.57 5.79
N LEU A 1160 -9.96 -10.01 7.05
CA LEU A 1160 -11.13 -9.89 7.91
C LEU A 1160 -11.56 -8.42 8.06
N GLY A 1161 -12.87 -8.18 8.05
CA GLY A 1161 -13.46 -6.84 8.23
C GLY A 1161 -13.66 -6.03 6.94
N SER A 1162 -13.09 -6.45 5.81
CA SER A 1162 -13.41 -5.86 4.50
C SER A 1162 -14.57 -6.61 3.85
N ARG A 1163 -15.61 -5.87 3.45
CA ARG A 1163 -16.76 -6.40 2.71
C ARG A 1163 -16.35 -7.03 1.38
N GLU A 1164 -15.37 -6.43 0.72
CA GLU A 1164 -14.85 -6.84 -0.59
C GLU A 1164 -14.00 -8.11 -0.46
N ALA A 1165 -13.10 -8.17 0.52
CA ALA A 1165 -12.30 -9.37 0.78
C ALA A 1165 -13.20 -10.58 1.14
N GLU A 1166 -14.24 -10.34 1.94
CA GLU A 1166 -15.28 -11.33 2.25
C GLU A 1166 -16.04 -11.81 1.00
N LEU A 1167 -16.34 -10.90 0.06
CA LEU A 1167 -16.97 -11.25 -1.22
C LEU A 1167 -16.03 -12.10 -2.09
N GLY A 1168 -14.75 -11.75 -2.15
CA GLY A 1168 -13.74 -12.52 -2.86
C GLY A 1168 -13.60 -13.93 -2.30
N PHE A 1169 -13.53 -14.06 -0.97
CA PHE A 1169 -13.45 -15.35 -0.28
C PHE A 1169 -14.71 -16.20 -0.48
N ALA A 1170 -15.89 -15.69 -0.11
CA ALA A 1170 -17.13 -16.46 -0.22
C ALA A 1170 -17.57 -16.68 -1.68
N GLY A 1171 -17.02 -15.90 -2.62
CA GLY A 1171 -17.17 -16.05 -4.07
C GLY A 1171 -16.15 -16.98 -4.73
N LEU A 1172 -15.16 -17.50 -3.99
CA LEU A 1172 -14.02 -18.23 -4.54
C LEU A 1172 -14.42 -19.39 -5.45
N ALA A 1173 -15.36 -20.25 -5.03
CA ALA A 1173 -15.78 -21.40 -5.83
C ALA A 1173 -16.42 -20.97 -7.17
N VAL A 1174 -17.21 -19.88 -7.14
CA VAL A 1174 -17.85 -19.32 -8.34
C VAL A 1174 -16.80 -18.77 -9.29
N GLN A 1175 -15.85 -17.99 -8.76
CA GLN A 1175 -14.79 -17.39 -9.56
C GLN A 1175 -13.83 -18.43 -10.14
N ALA A 1176 -13.49 -19.45 -9.36
CA ALA A 1176 -12.66 -20.56 -9.80
C ALA A 1176 -13.40 -21.48 -10.79
N GLY A 1177 -14.73 -21.39 -10.89
CA GLY A 1177 -15.53 -22.26 -11.77
C GLY A 1177 -15.61 -23.71 -11.28
N VAL A 1178 -15.48 -23.93 -9.96
CA VAL A 1178 -15.52 -25.25 -9.32
C VAL A 1178 -16.81 -25.44 -8.52
N LYS A 1179 -17.19 -26.68 -8.21
CA LYS A 1179 -18.38 -26.93 -7.37
C LYS A 1179 -18.16 -26.56 -5.92
N THR A 1180 -16.99 -26.91 -5.39
CA THR A 1180 -16.61 -26.68 -3.99
C THR A 1180 -15.17 -26.18 -3.94
N ALA A 1181 -14.94 -25.12 -3.16
CA ALA A 1181 -13.60 -24.69 -2.78
C ALA A 1181 -13.45 -24.81 -1.25
N MET A 1182 -12.35 -25.40 -0.78
CA MET A 1182 -11.94 -25.37 0.62
C MET A 1182 -10.85 -24.30 0.77
N ALA A 1183 -11.02 -23.40 1.72
CA ALA A 1183 -10.03 -22.37 2.03
C ALA A 1183 -10.07 -22.00 3.51
N SER A 1184 -9.00 -21.38 3.99
CA SER A 1184 -8.86 -20.90 5.36
C SER A 1184 -9.29 -19.43 5.52
N LEU A 1185 -9.98 -19.17 6.62
CA LEU A 1185 -10.50 -17.86 7.03
C LEU A 1185 -9.39 -16.91 7.49
N TRP A 1186 -8.32 -17.43 8.07
CA TRP A 1186 -7.15 -16.69 8.54
C TRP A 1186 -5.86 -17.42 8.18
N ARG A 1187 -4.72 -16.77 8.43
CA ARG A 1187 -3.40 -17.38 8.26
C ARG A 1187 -3.26 -18.57 9.21
N VAL A 1188 -3.11 -19.76 8.63
CA VAL A 1188 -3.01 -21.03 9.35
C VAL A 1188 -1.55 -21.42 9.59
N ASP A 1189 -1.35 -22.24 10.62
CA ASP A 1189 -0.06 -22.88 10.90
C ASP A 1189 0.22 -23.99 9.87
N ASP A 1190 1.46 -24.06 9.39
CA ASP A 1190 1.88 -24.98 8.32
C ASP A 1190 1.77 -26.45 8.76
N VAL A 1191 2.23 -26.76 9.99
CA VAL A 1191 2.19 -28.13 10.53
C VAL A 1191 0.76 -28.57 10.85
N GLY A 1192 -0.02 -27.70 11.48
CA GLY A 1192 -1.43 -27.93 11.76
C GLY A 1192 -2.23 -28.20 10.48
N THR A 1193 -1.95 -27.43 9.42
CA THR A 1193 -2.56 -27.61 8.10
C THR A 1193 -2.24 -28.98 7.51
N ALA A 1194 -0.96 -29.39 7.50
CA ALA A 1194 -0.56 -30.70 7.02
C ALA A 1194 -1.27 -31.84 7.78
N GLY A 1195 -1.45 -31.69 9.09
CA GLY A 1195 -2.23 -32.60 9.92
C GLY A 1195 -3.71 -32.64 9.52
N LEU A 1196 -4.36 -31.48 9.37
CA LEU A 1196 -5.77 -31.39 8.99
C LEU A 1196 -6.02 -31.99 7.61
N MET A 1197 -5.16 -31.68 6.63
CA MET A 1197 -5.32 -32.14 5.25
C MET A 1197 -5.07 -33.64 5.14
N THR A 1198 -4.09 -34.18 5.87
CA THR A 1198 -3.89 -35.64 6.00
C THR A 1198 -5.16 -36.33 6.48
N GLU A 1199 -5.76 -35.82 7.56
CA GLU A 1199 -6.97 -36.40 8.14
C GLU A 1199 -8.20 -36.22 7.24
N PHE A 1200 -8.31 -35.06 6.58
CA PHE A 1200 -9.38 -34.77 5.63
C PHE A 1200 -9.37 -35.75 4.46
N TYR A 1201 -8.23 -35.99 3.82
CA TYR A 1201 -8.11 -36.93 2.71
C TYR A 1201 -8.33 -38.38 3.13
N ALA A 1202 -7.96 -38.75 4.36
CA ALA A 1202 -8.27 -40.06 4.90
C ALA A 1202 -9.80 -40.26 5.00
N HIS A 1203 -10.52 -39.30 5.56
CA HIS A 1203 -11.98 -39.37 5.69
C HIS A 1203 -12.75 -39.13 4.39
N LEU A 1204 -12.19 -38.36 3.45
CA LEU A 1204 -12.79 -38.12 2.15
C LEU A 1204 -13.01 -39.42 1.37
N ARG A 1205 -12.24 -40.47 1.67
CA ARG A 1205 -12.30 -41.77 0.98
C ARG A 1205 -13.56 -42.54 1.34
N ASP A 1206 -13.98 -42.38 2.59
CA ASP A 1206 -15.07 -43.14 3.18
C ASP A 1206 -16.36 -42.34 3.24
N SER A 1207 -16.29 -41.01 3.29
CA SER A 1207 -17.44 -40.13 3.35
C SER A 1207 -18.09 -39.90 1.99
N THR A 1208 -19.41 -40.02 1.93
CA THR A 1208 -20.21 -39.61 0.75
C THR A 1208 -20.38 -38.10 0.63
N LEU A 1209 -20.02 -37.33 1.67
CA LEU A 1209 -20.23 -35.89 1.77
C LEU A 1209 -18.89 -35.19 2.06
N ARG A 1210 -18.50 -34.20 1.24
CA ARG A 1210 -17.24 -33.45 1.43
C ARG A 1210 -17.21 -32.73 2.78
N ALA A 1211 -18.32 -32.09 3.15
CA ALA A 1211 -18.45 -31.40 4.44
C ALA A 1211 -18.32 -32.34 5.63
N GLU A 1212 -18.75 -33.60 5.51
CA GLU A 1212 -18.56 -34.57 6.60
C GLU A 1212 -17.10 -35.02 6.68
N ALA A 1213 -16.38 -35.15 5.57
CA ALA A 1213 -14.96 -35.46 5.61
C ALA A 1213 -14.16 -34.37 6.34
N LEU A 1214 -14.45 -33.08 6.07
CA LEU A 1214 -13.85 -31.96 6.79
C LEU A 1214 -14.26 -31.99 8.28
N ARG A 1215 -15.53 -32.25 8.56
CA ARG A 1215 -16.05 -32.37 9.93
C ARG A 1215 -15.28 -33.44 10.71
N GLN A 1216 -15.06 -34.62 10.15
CA GLN A 1216 -14.32 -35.69 10.83
C GLN A 1216 -12.87 -35.30 11.12
N ALA A 1217 -12.20 -34.61 10.18
CA ALA A 1217 -10.86 -34.08 10.42
C ALA A 1217 -10.83 -33.04 11.56
N GLN A 1218 -11.81 -32.13 11.58
CA GLN A 1218 -11.96 -31.16 12.66
C GLN A 1218 -12.26 -31.84 14.01
N LEU A 1219 -13.05 -32.92 14.02
CA LEU A 1219 -13.33 -33.70 15.23
C LEU A 1219 -12.10 -34.45 15.75
N ALA A 1220 -11.28 -35.01 14.87
CA ALA A 1220 -10.02 -35.64 15.25
C ALA A 1220 -9.09 -34.62 15.94
N MET A 1221 -9.02 -33.39 15.42
CA MET A 1221 -8.30 -32.30 16.08
C MET A 1221 -8.90 -31.93 17.44
N ILE A 1222 -10.22 -31.73 17.52
CA ILE A 1222 -10.92 -31.40 18.78
C ILE A 1222 -10.64 -32.44 19.87
N ARG A 1223 -10.58 -33.73 19.50
CA ARG A 1223 -10.29 -34.84 20.43
C ARG A 1223 -8.81 -34.97 20.81
N GLY A 1224 -7.91 -34.24 20.13
CA GLY A 1224 -6.47 -34.37 20.31
C GLY A 1224 -5.88 -35.62 19.68
N ASP A 1225 -6.56 -36.22 18.68
CA ASP A 1225 -6.06 -37.38 17.93
C ASP A 1225 -4.92 -37.00 16.97
N ILE A 1226 -4.74 -35.69 16.69
CA ILE A 1226 -3.66 -35.14 15.87
C ILE A 1226 -2.69 -34.35 16.76
N THR A 1227 -1.44 -34.81 16.83
CA THR A 1227 -0.39 -34.22 17.68
C THR A 1227 0.96 -34.23 16.99
N VAL A 1228 1.82 -33.28 17.34
CA VAL A 1228 3.23 -33.23 16.92
C VAL A 1228 4.09 -33.49 18.16
N ASP A 1229 4.97 -34.49 18.11
CA ASP A 1229 5.90 -34.79 19.21
C ASP A 1229 7.20 -35.41 18.65
N ALA A 1230 8.34 -35.00 19.19
CA ALA A 1230 9.67 -35.50 18.82
C ALA A 1230 9.95 -35.56 17.31
N GLY A 1231 9.48 -34.58 16.54
CA GLY A 1231 9.65 -34.54 15.07
C GLY A 1231 8.76 -35.54 14.31
N GLU A 1232 7.71 -36.08 14.91
CA GLU A 1232 6.69 -36.90 14.25
C GLU A 1232 5.30 -36.24 14.36
N LEU A 1233 4.57 -36.17 13.24
CA LEU A 1233 3.15 -35.84 13.20
C LEU A 1233 2.33 -37.12 13.30
N THR A 1234 1.57 -37.26 14.39
CA THR A 1234 0.65 -38.36 14.64
C THR A 1234 -0.75 -37.97 14.15
N TRP A 1235 -1.42 -38.89 13.44
CA TRP A 1235 -2.79 -38.76 12.94
C TRP A 1235 -3.51 -40.11 13.11
N THR A 1236 -4.81 -40.19 12.81
CA THR A 1236 -5.61 -41.39 13.16
C THR A 1236 -5.16 -42.68 12.45
N GLY A 1237 -4.50 -42.56 11.29
CA GLY A 1237 -4.00 -43.69 10.51
C GLY A 1237 -2.51 -44.01 10.68
N GLY A 1238 -1.75 -43.25 11.48
CA GLY A 1238 -0.33 -43.55 11.72
C GLY A 1238 0.52 -42.35 12.14
N ARG A 1239 1.81 -42.42 11.79
CA ARG A 1239 2.80 -41.37 12.07
C ARG A 1239 3.54 -40.98 10.81
N LEU A 1240 3.84 -39.69 10.68
CA LEU A 1240 4.59 -39.11 9.58
C LEU A 1240 5.84 -38.41 10.14
N THR A 1241 7.00 -38.70 9.56
CA THR A 1241 8.26 -38.05 9.94
C THR A 1241 8.27 -36.61 9.40
N MET A 1242 8.52 -35.64 10.28
CA MET A 1242 8.59 -34.23 9.91
C MET A 1242 9.87 -33.91 9.11
N PRO A 1243 9.84 -32.90 8.23
CA PRO A 1243 11.02 -32.38 7.56
C PRO A 1243 12.08 -31.90 8.58
N PRO A 1244 13.39 -31.96 8.27
CA PRO A 1244 14.45 -31.54 9.20
C PRO A 1244 14.29 -30.11 9.75
N ALA A 1245 13.73 -29.20 8.96
CA ALA A 1245 13.44 -27.82 9.37
C ALA A 1245 12.42 -27.72 10.51
N LEU A 1246 11.59 -28.75 10.71
CA LEU A 1246 10.51 -28.81 11.70
C LEU A 1246 10.77 -29.92 12.76
N ALA A 1247 11.99 -30.48 12.80
CA ALA A 1247 12.31 -31.62 13.67
C ALA A 1247 12.49 -31.24 15.15
N ASN A 1248 12.73 -29.95 15.44
CA ASN A 1248 12.95 -29.43 16.79
C ASN A 1248 11.67 -28.87 17.45
N GLU A 1249 10.50 -29.03 16.82
CA GLU A 1249 9.24 -28.54 17.37
C GLU A 1249 8.93 -29.21 18.72
N THR A 1250 8.50 -28.39 19.69
CA THR A 1250 8.01 -28.86 20.99
C THR A 1250 6.68 -29.59 20.82
N ARG A 1251 6.25 -30.38 21.82
CA ARG A 1251 4.99 -31.14 21.72
C ARG A 1251 3.81 -30.19 21.51
N LEU A 1252 3.16 -30.26 20.34
CA LEU A 1252 1.97 -29.46 19.99
C LEU A 1252 0.72 -30.34 19.99
N VAL A 1253 -0.30 -29.93 20.74
CA VAL A 1253 -1.63 -30.52 20.71
C VAL A 1253 -2.54 -29.60 19.90
N LEU A 1254 -3.01 -30.07 18.74
CA LEU A 1254 -3.67 -29.24 17.73
C LEU A 1254 -5.20 -29.10 17.96
N ASN A 1255 -5.65 -29.12 19.22
CA ASN A 1255 -7.08 -29.14 19.57
C ASN A 1255 -7.73 -27.75 19.68
N HIS A 1256 -6.95 -26.67 19.66
CA HIS A 1256 -7.47 -25.31 19.69
C HIS A 1256 -8.20 -24.95 18.37
N PRO A 1257 -9.34 -24.22 18.40
CA PRO A 1257 -10.07 -23.79 17.20
C PRO A 1257 -9.24 -23.07 16.15
N PHE A 1258 -8.14 -22.43 16.55
CA PHE A 1258 -7.16 -21.83 15.64
C PHE A 1258 -6.77 -22.78 14.49
N TYR A 1259 -6.56 -24.06 14.78
CA TYR A 1259 -6.07 -25.05 13.81
C TYR A 1259 -7.18 -25.61 12.93
N TRP A 1260 -8.35 -25.89 13.49
CA TRP A 1260 -9.41 -26.64 12.80
C TRP A 1260 -10.58 -25.76 12.33
N ALA A 1261 -10.90 -24.66 13.02
CA ALA A 1261 -12.03 -23.80 12.66
C ALA A 1261 -11.72 -22.82 11.52
N ALA A 1262 -10.46 -22.72 11.11
CA ALA A 1262 -10.02 -21.87 10.02
C ALA A 1262 -10.61 -22.32 8.67
N PHE A 1263 -10.74 -23.63 8.46
CA PHE A 1263 -11.12 -24.18 7.16
C PHE A 1263 -12.63 -24.34 7.05
N THR A 1264 -13.16 -23.92 5.89
CA THR A 1264 -14.56 -24.07 5.53
C THR A 1264 -14.70 -24.43 4.06
N LEU A 1265 -15.84 -25.03 3.70
CA LEU A 1265 -16.20 -25.32 2.31
C LEU A 1265 -17.08 -24.19 1.77
N ILE A 1266 -16.73 -23.68 0.60
CA ILE A 1266 -17.41 -22.63 -0.14
C ILE A 1266 -18.01 -23.26 -1.41
N GLY A 1267 -19.28 -22.99 -1.70
CA GLY A 1267 -20.00 -23.55 -2.84
C GLY A 1267 -20.96 -24.67 -2.42
N SER A 1268 -20.96 -25.79 -3.16
CA SER A 1268 -21.79 -26.96 -2.84
C SER A 1268 -21.08 -27.86 -1.82
N PRO A 1269 -21.60 -28.07 -0.61
CA PRO A 1269 -20.91 -28.87 0.40
C PRO A 1269 -21.07 -30.40 0.23
N TRP A 1270 -21.90 -30.86 -0.72
CA TRP A 1270 -22.22 -32.28 -0.95
C TRP A 1270 -21.68 -32.88 -2.24
#